data_AF-A0AA36HV18-F1
#
_entry.id   AF-A0AA36HV18-F1
#
_cell.length_a   1.000
_cell.length_b   1.000
_cell.length_c   1.000
_cell.angle_alpha   90.00
_cell.angle_beta   90.00
_cell.angle_gamma   90.00
#
_symmetry.space_group_name_H-M   'P 1'
#
loop_
_entity.id
_entity.type
_entity.pdbx_description
1 polymer ?
#
loop_
_entity_poly.entity_id
_entity_poly.type
_entity_poly.pdbx_seq_one_letter_code
_entity_poly.pdbx_strand_id
1 'polypeptide(L)'
;MDIINYYADLGIEDDADEAAIKKAYRKLVLKWHPDKHPENRDEAETQIRKINSAYEVLSNPTKRSTYDDQRRAVRRKKQGFGPPPPSGAPRMRIPKEFMMMPIGFPDRFVRYNGRRLFVHSRKDDADCEFKTFFEDTKWSLWWLPEVNNMCRVRALGSKAAGEKMGVAAGLCGGLNLSFFIDPASPTDSEVGLEDARKGEKVDKVNFIAVTSPSYEGAFRFEAAYRRGFYLTFLPPNHLRVAPYGEDDRGIADFALVDFGVMFKFIEMEEVLQPAVAAYKGWVTLEQLRKDPNILLYFKNILQKPVWDNEDFIIYFEGHWETWEYNKETLSLRLRTKEEKLAQMLATVKDIDGVSAVVAGAKDELLKLPLPAAARALVVLAASTHDGEGLDVSKTINRIAAQKKLLSNLWSILRSATNGGEVVLPMFDLLDMADLAGAVGGPSAASDLVHTRQAAQQAVADIVFRQVEQDKSKVDVALLPRVLRLPGVAEIDKFLTTMCQSFVAEVGLEQALEFVKSAGLSSCVEVANTFATSALLMMDTKQPEPSTEEQLQVLRIMGSAGAALEDISGRLAGLASAAKVEDLVEVVLAIGERGFSSDSLAQATQVLAAKLASQQLQPARLLELAVASTKSSSLSPAVGAVARAVAANAASWPVSDLVRLLLAVAKAKKALNPEDKSQLLTKAAVALKPQLGFLPAADVIKLVLAVAGDGCSDLLEAAAEEAIERRISGFPPAQLLVLSQGLVAGLGAKHSLVDKLVEFWSETLKEWTKGAGGGWDSDDEDVTKQRRETEKKSRLSADQVVQLAKITAAVASKPLTDAIGAHLVARVKELTEAGRKAVDAQIADGALAAYSRKDRLKRAVAAAGASQSRSRSRSRRRSRSNSRRRRRSRSRSRGRDRDRR
;
A
#
# COMPACT_ATOMS: atom_id res chain seq x y z
N MET A 1 23.40 -51.99 40.06
CA MET A 1 24.42 -51.31 40.87
C MET A 1 23.83 -51.05 42.24
N ASP A 2 24.40 -51.63 43.29
CA ASP A 2 23.98 -51.36 44.66
C ASP A 2 24.51 -49.99 45.09
N ILE A 3 23.63 -49.12 45.59
CA ILE A 3 24.03 -47.79 46.07
C ILE A 3 24.83 -47.98 47.37
N ILE A 4 26.04 -47.41 47.41
CA ILE A 4 26.94 -47.40 48.59
C ILE A 4 26.20 -46.81 49.79
N ASN A 5 26.26 -47.45 50.97
CA ASN A 5 25.50 -47.07 52.16
C ASN A 5 26.33 -46.20 53.14
N TYR A 6 26.31 -44.89 52.93
CA TYR A 6 27.11 -43.95 53.72
C TYR A 6 26.71 -43.87 55.21
N TYR A 7 25.46 -44.18 55.57
CA TYR A 7 25.04 -44.23 56.98
C TYR A 7 25.67 -45.43 57.70
N ALA A 8 25.73 -46.58 57.02
CA ALA A 8 26.40 -47.77 57.56
C ALA A 8 27.92 -47.59 57.66
N ASP A 9 28.53 -46.88 56.70
CA ASP A 9 29.97 -46.58 56.73
C ASP A 9 30.37 -45.68 57.92
N LEU A 10 29.45 -44.81 58.40
CA LEU A 10 29.63 -44.03 59.64
C LEU A 10 29.06 -44.73 60.89
N GLY A 11 28.41 -45.88 60.74
CA GLY A 11 27.82 -46.65 61.84
C GLY A 11 26.68 -45.95 62.57
N ILE A 12 25.87 -45.18 61.84
CA ILE A 12 24.76 -44.36 62.37
C ILE A 12 23.45 -44.72 61.68
N GLU A 13 22.32 -44.40 62.33
CA GLU A 13 20.99 -44.64 61.76
C GLU A 13 20.63 -43.59 60.70
N ASP A 14 19.72 -43.96 59.78
CA ASP A 14 19.34 -43.15 58.61
C ASP A 14 18.71 -41.78 59.00
N ASP A 15 18.15 -41.67 60.21
CA ASP A 15 17.51 -40.47 60.78
C ASP A 15 18.46 -39.63 61.64
N ALA A 16 19.75 -39.99 61.74
CA ALA A 16 20.69 -39.33 62.62
C ALA A 16 20.83 -37.82 62.35
N ASP A 17 20.75 -37.01 63.40
CA ASP A 17 20.92 -35.56 63.33
C ASP A 17 22.37 -35.16 62.98
N GLU A 18 22.56 -33.94 62.47
CA GLU A 18 23.90 -33.45 62.06
C GLU A 18 24.96 -33.52 63.17
N ALA A 19 24.55 -33.32 64.43
CA ALA A 19 25.43 -33.43 65.58
C ALA A 19 25.93 -34.87 65.80
N ALA A 20 25.07 -35.87 65.55
CA ALA A 20 25.42 -37.28 65.66
C ALA A 20 26.37 -37.73 64.53
N ILE A 21 26.12 -37.26 63.30
CA ILE A 21 26.99 -37.50 62.13
C ILE A 21 28.41 -36.97 62.39
N LYS A 22 28.53 -35.73 62.88
CA LYS A 22 29.83 -35.11 63.21
C LYS A 22 30.56 -35.84 64.33
N LYS A 23 29.83 -36.33 65.34
CA LYS A 23 30.40 -37.06 66.48
C LYS A 23 30.92 -38.44 66.06
N ALA A 24 30.17 -39.17 65.23
CA ALA A 24 30.56 -40.48 64.72
C ALA A 24 31.80 -40.41 63.82
N TYR A 25 31.83 -39.44 62.90
CA TYR A 25 32.98 -39.18 62.04
C TYR A 25 34.28 -38.95 62.83
N ARG A 26 34.26 -38.05 63.83
CA ARG A 26 35.45 -37.77 64.66
C ARG A 26 35.95 -39.01 65.41
N LYS A 27 35.03 -39.83 65.92
CA LYS A 27 35.36 -41.08 66.64
C LYS A 27 36.01 -42.11 65.72
N LEU A 28 35.52 -42.25 64.49
CA LEU A 28 36.03 -43.22 63.52
C LEU A 28 37.37 -42.82 62.90
N VAL A 29 37.57 -41.52 62.61
CA VAL A 29 38.86 -41.01 62.12
C VAL A 29 39.97 -41.19 63.17
N LEU A 30 39.67 -40.95 64.45
CA LEU A 30 40.62 -41.19 65.54
C LEU A 30 40.93 -42.68 65.77
N LYS A 31 40.01 -43.57 65.42
CA LYS A 31 40.17 -45.02 65.55
C LYS A 31 41.02 -45.61 64.44
N TRP A 32 40.89 -45.10 63.22
CA TRP A 32 41.58 -45.60 62.03
C TRP A 32 42.76 -44.72 61.59
N HIS A 33 43.23 -43.80 62.45
CA HIS A 33 44.36 -42.93 62.12
C HIS A 33 45.63 -43.75 61.83
N PRO A 34 46.36 -43.47 60.73
CA PRO A 34 47.51 -44.28 60.32
C PRO A 34 48.62 -44.33 61.38
N ASP A 35 48.78 -43.26 62.18
CA ASP A 35 49.76 -43.23 63.29
C ASP A 35 49.45 -44.21 64.44
N LYS A 36 48.21 -44.70 64.54
CA LYS A 36 47.81 -45.70 65.56
C LYS A 36 47.82 -47.13 65.03
N HIS A 37 48.04 -47.31 63.72
CA HIS A 37 48.10 -48.61 63.05
C HIS A 37 49.32 -48.69 62.11
N PRO A 38 50.55 -48.66 62.64
CA PRO A 38 51.78 -48.61 61.84
C PRO A 38 52.04 -49.88 61.02
N GLU A 39 51.52 -51.04 61.45
CA GLU A 39 51.74 -52.33 60.76
C GLU A 39 50.70 -52.66 59.68
N ASN A 40 49.47 -52.10 59.78
CA ASN A 40 48.37 -52.31 58.84
C ASN A 40 47.87 -50.98 58.25
N ARG A 41 48.81 -50.22 57.66
CA ARG A 41 48.55 -48.86 57.19
C ARG A 41 47.55 -48.79 56.03
N ASP A 42 47.60 -49.74 55.10
CA ASP A 42 46.76 -49.74 53.88
C ASP A 42 45.27 -50.00 54.18
N GLU A 43 44.99 -50.86 55.17
CA GLU A 43 43.63 -51.12 55.62
C GLU A 43 43.04 -49.91 56.35
N ALA A 44 43.85 -49.27 57.20
CA ALA A 44 43.47 -48.05 57.89
C ALA A 44 43.17 -46.90 56.91
N GLU A 45 43.98 -46.75 55.86
CA GLU A 45 43.76 -45.74 54.82
C GLU A 45 42.48 -46.02 54.02
N THR A 46 42.22 -47.28 53.67
CA THR A 46 41.00 -47.67 52.94
C THR A 46 39.74 -47.38 53.76
N GLN A 47 39.77 -47.64 55.07
CA GLN A 47 38.64 -47.35 55.96
C GLN A 47 38.45 -45.84 56.15
N ILE A 48 39.52 -45.08 56.34
CA ILE A 48 39.45 -43.62 56.42
C ILE A 48 38.86 -43.01 55.15
N ARG A 49 39.24 -43.51 53.97
CA ARG A 49 38.73 -42.99 52.70
C ARG A 49 37.21 -43.16 52.59
N LYS A 50 36.68 -44.31 53.02
CA LYS A 50 35.21 -44.56 53.07
C LYS A 50 34.50 -43.64 54.07
N ILE A 51 35.07 -43.48 55.27
CA ILE A 51 34.54 -42.61 56.33
C ILE A 51 34.47 -41.15 55.85
N ASN A 52 35.50 -40.68 55.14
CA ASN A 52 35.54 -39.31 54.61
C ASN A 52 34.48 -39.10 53.50
N SER A 53 34.36 -40.04 52.56
CA SER A 53 33.34 -39.96 51.50
C SER A 53 31.92 -39.98 52.06
N ALA A 54 31.67 -40.80 53.09
CA ALA A 54 30.38 -40.84 53.76
C ALA A 54 30.06 -39.52 54.48
N TYR A 55 31.03 -38.94 55.19
CA TYR A 55 30.84 -37.68 55.88
C TYR A 55 30.65 -36.50 54.92
N GLU A 56 31.32 -36.48 53.77
CA GLU A 56 31.17 -35.40 52.79
C GLU A 56 29.73 -35.32 52.22
N VAL A 57 29.12 -36.48 51.98
CA VAL A 57 27.74 -36.57 51.46
C VAL A 57 26.71 -36.30 52.56
N LEU A 58 26.91 -36.87 53.76
CA LEU A 58 25.92 -36.80 54.84
C LEU A 58 25.98 -35.50 55.67
N SER A 59 27.11 -34.79 55.68
CA SER A 59 27.23 -33.54 56.44
C SER A 59 26.64 -32.31 55.74
N ASN A 60 26.38 -32.38 54.42
CA ASN A 60 25.75 -31.31 53.67
C ASN A 60 24.24 -31.62 53.47
N PRO A 61 23.32 -30.75 53.91
CA PRO A 61 21.88 -31.04 53.91
C PRO A 61 21.32 -31.25 52.51
N THR A 62 21.84 -30.54 51.51
CA THR A 62 21.39 -30.68 50.11
C THR A 62 21.87 -32.01 49.52
N LYS A 63 23.15 -32.36 49.70
CA LYS A 63 23.72 -33.63 49.20
C LYS A 63 23.10 -34.85 49.91
N ARG A 64 22.83 -34.75 51.21
CA ARG A 64 22.13 -35.78 52.01
C ARG A 64 20.72 -36.02 51.49
N SER A 65 19.94 -34.95 51.26
CA SER A 65 18.58 -35.05 50.73
C SER A 65 18.55 -35.77 49.37
N THR A 66 19.45 -35.40 48.45
CA THR A 66 19.53 -36.05 47.13
C THR A 66 19.91 -37.53 47.24
N TYR A 67 20.83 -37.85 48.14
CA TYR A 67 21.24 -39.23 48.40
C TYR A 67 20.11 -40.07 49.02
N ASP A 68 19.34 -39.51 49.94
CA ASP A 68 18.19 -40.18 50.58
C ASP A 68 17.06 -40.44 49.57
N ASP A 69 16.79 -39.49 48.67
CA ASP A 69 15.80 -39.66 47.61
C ASP A 69 16.20 -40.75 46.62
N GLN A 70 17.49 -40.84 46.28
CA GLN A 70 18.02 -41.93 45.44
C GLN A 70 17.92 -43.30 46.13
N ARG A 71 18.24 -43.40 47.43
CA ARG A 71 18.05 -44.63 48.22
C ARG A 71 16.58 -45.03 48.30
N ARG A 72 15.66 -44.07 48.50
CA ARG A 72 14.20 -44.35 48.51
C ARG A 72 13.71 -44.86 47.16
N ALA A 73 14.19 -44.29 46.06
CA ALA A 73 13.86 -44.72 44.71
C ALA A 73 14.34 -46.16 44.43
N VAL A 74 15.55 -46.53 44.87
CA VAL A 74 16.07 -47.89 44.71
C VAL A 74 15.39 -48.89 45.65
N ARG A 75 15.03 -48.49 46.88
CA ARG A 75 14.26 -49.34 47.81
C ARG A 75 12.86 -49.63 47.28
N ARG A 76 12.21 -48.65 46.64
CA ARG A 76 10.95 -48.83 45.90
C ARG A 76 11.08 -49.79 44.71
N LYS A 77 12.28 -49.92 44.13
CA LYS A 77 12.58 -50.81 43.00
C LYS A 77 12.89 -52.25 43.43
N LYS A 78 13.41 -52.47 44.66
CA LYS A 78 13.75 -53.80 45.21
C LYS A 78 12.59 -54.52 45.91
N GLN A 79 11.62 -53.79 46.46
CA GLN A 79 10.35 -54.38 46.93
C GLN A 79 9.41 -54.43 45.74
N GLY A 80 9.34 -55.58 45.05
CA GLY A 80 8.57 -55.80 43.83
C GLY A 80 7.06 -55.60 43.98
N PHE A 81 6.63 -54.36 44.15
CA PHE A 81 5.25 -53.94 44.04
C PHE A 81 4.98 -53.64 42.56
N GLY A 82 4.44 -54.62 41.84
CA GLY A 82 3.70 -54.34 40.62
C GLY A 82 2.43 -53.56 40.97
N PRO A 83 1.97 -52.62 40.14
CA PRO A 83 0.69 -51.96 40.39
C PRO A 83 -0.48 -52.95 40.18
N PRO A 84 -1.53 -52.91 41.02
CA PRO A 84 -2.77 -53.69 40.83
C PRO A 84 -3.67 -53.06 39.75
N PRO A 85 -4.67 -53.76 39.18
CA PRO A 85 -5.77 -53.11 38.47
C PRO A 85 -6.82 -52.58 39.49
N PRO A 86 -7.69 -51.64 39.08
CA PRO A 86 -7.70 -50.22 39.45
C PRO A 86 -8.42 -49.88 40.77
N SER A 87 -7.90 -48.91 41.53
CA SER A 87 -8.72 -47.97 42.32
C SER A 87 -7.87 -46.76 42.77
N GLY A 88 -8.11 -45.60 42.17
CA GLY A 88 -7.51 -44.33 42.60
C GLY A 88 -6.40 -43.78 41.70
N ALA A 89 -6.68 -43.60 40.41
CA ALA A 89 -5.97 -42.58 39.64
C ALA A 89 -6.18 -41.20 40.32
N PRO A 90 -5.19 -40.28 40.30
CA PRO A 90 -5.37 -38.95 40.86
C PRO A 90 -6.53 -38.26 40.14
N ARG A 91 -7.67 -38.13 40.84
CA ARG A 91 -8.76 -37.26 40.41
C ARG A 91 -8.30 -35.83 40.59
N MET A 92 -7.81 -35.22 39.52
CA MET A 92 -7.58 -33.77 39.51
C MET A 92 -8.94 -33.09 39.74
N ARG A 93 -9.16 -32.57 40.95
CA ARG A 93 -10.34 -31.78 41.27
C ARG A 93 -10.13 -30.38 40.71
N ILE A 94 -10.84 -30.06 39.64
CA ILE A 94 -10.87 -28.70 39.09
C ILE A 94 -11.54 -27.79 40.14
N PRO A 95 -10.87 -26.73 40.63
CA PRO A 95 -11.48 -25.76 41.53
C PRO A 95 -12.71 -25.11 40.88
N LYS A 96 -13.68 -24.68 41.71
CA LYS A 96 -14.91 -24.02 41.22
C LYS A 96 -14.62 -22.75 40.42
N GLU A 97 -13.53 -22.08 40.74
CA GLU A 97 -12.96 -20.96 40.00
C GLU A 97 -11.50 -21.29 39.73
N PHE A 98 -11.13 -21.35 38.46
CA PHE A 98 -9.81 -21.83 38.07
C PHE A 98 -9.20 -20.92 37.02
N MET A 99 -7.88 -20.90 36.97
CA MET A 99 -7.08 -20.26 35.95
C MET A 99 -6.21 -21.32 35.28
N MET A 100 -6.20 -21.35 33.96
CA MET A 100 -5.35 -22.23 33.16
C MET A 100 -4.25 -21.39 32.51
N MET A 101 -3.01 -21.77 32.74
CA MET A 101 -1.83 -21.02 32.30
C MET A 101 -0.80 -21.97 31.68
N PRO A 102 -0.28 -21.70 30.47
CA PRO A 102 0.84 -22.42 29.92
C PRO A 102 2.09 -22.12 30.75
N ILE A 103 2.82 -23.17 31.10
CA ILE A 103 4.06 -23.08 31.87
C ILE A 103 5.12 -22.42 30.99
N GLY A 104 5.82 -21.42 31.54
CA GLY A 104 6.80 -20.61 30.81
C GLY A 104 6.24 -19.36 30.13
N PHE A 105 4.90 -19.24 30.01
CA PHE A 105 4.23 -18.08 29.40
C PHE A 105 3.12 -17.55 30.32
N PRO A 106 3.48 -17.03 31.52
CA PRO A 106 2.51 -16.61 32.53
C PRO A 106 1.70 -15.38 32.12
N ASP A 107 2.15 -14.70 31.08
CA ASP A 107 1.48 -13.59 30.43
C ASP A 107 0.19 -14.01 29.73
N ARG A 108 -0.08 -15.29 29.46
CA ARG A 108 -1.27 -15.73 28.72
C ARG A 108 -2.08 -16.73 29.51
N PHE A 109 -3.34 -16.45 29.78
CA PHE A 109 -4.15 -17.34 30.61
C PHE A 109 -5.65 -17.25 30.35
N VAL A 110 -6.33 -18.33 30.72
CA VAL A 110 -7.80 -18.43 30.70
C VAL A 110 -8.30 -18.51 32.13
N ARG A 111 -9.26 -17.65 32.48
CA ARG A 111 -9.84 -17.52 33.82
C ARG A 111 -11.31 -17.91 33.81
N TYR A 112 -11.72 -18.73 34.78
CA TYR A 112 -13.11 -19.04 35.08
C TYR A 112 -13.48 -18.55 36.49
N ASN A 113 -14.53 -17.75 36.62
CA ASN A 113 -14.99 -17.17 37.89
C ASN A 113 -16.33 -17.73 38.39
N GLY A 114 -16.65 -18.98 38.05
CA GLY A 114 -17.93 -19.61 38.43
C GLY A 114 -19.14 -19.15 37.60
N ARG A 115 -19.00 -18.11 36.77
CA ARG A 115 -20.08 -17.59 35.91
C ARG A 115 -19.71 -17.48 34.44
N ARG A 116 -18.47 -17.06 34.11
CA ARG A 116 -17.99 -16.85 32.73
C ARG A 116 -16.50 -17.18 32.61
N LEU A 117 -16.08 -17.48 31.38
CA LEU A 117 -14.68 -17.62 30.99
C LEU A 117 -14.15 -16.29 30.43
N PHE A 118 -12.92 -15.94 30.76
CA PHE A 118 -12.20 -14.77 30.25
C PHE A 118 -10.82 -15.21 29.75
N VAL A 119 -10.39 -14.72 28.59
CA VAL A 119 -9.01 -14.88 28.08
C VAL A 119 -8.26 -13.58 28.34
N HIS A 120 -7.02 -13.65 28.84
CA HIS A 120 -6.16 -12.49 29.11
C HIS A 120 -4.74 -12.73 28.56
N SER A 121 -4.11 -11.66 28.07
CA SER A 121 -2.70 -11.58 27.67
C SER A 121 -2.07 -10.34 28.34
N ARG A 122 -0.92 -10.47 29.02
CA ARG A 122 -0.27 -9.39 29.81
C ARG A 122 0.52 -8.38 28.97
N LYS A 123 0.89 -8.71 27.72
CA LYS A 123 1.46 -7.72 26.79
C LYS A 123 0.34 -7.18 25.90
N ASP A 124 0.41 -5.88 25.60
CA ASP A 124 -0.49 -5.07 24.74
C ASP A 124 -0.66 -5.57 23.28
N ASP A 125 -0.64 -6.88 23.06
CA ASP A 125 -1.18 -7.51 21.87
C ASP A 125 -2.72 -7.48 22.01
N ALA A 126 -3.29 -6.30 21.73
CA ALA A 126 -4.73 -6.04 21.75
C ALA A 126 -5.53 -6.80 20.66
N ASP A 127 -4.90 -7.79 20.02
CA ASP A 127 -5.52 -8.66 19.02
C ASP A 127 -5.70 -10.11 19.48
N CYS A 128 -5.52 -10.42 20.76
CA CYS A 128 -6.04 -11.68 21.30
C CYS A 128 -7.54 -11.52 21.60
N GLU A 129 -8.35 -11.26 20.57
CA GLU A 129 -9.79 -11.46 20.71
C GLU A 129 -10.02 -12.92 21.13
N PHE A 130 -11.05 -13.17 21.94
CA PHE A 130 -11.44 -14.53 22.32
C PHE A 130 -11.57 -15.45 21.08
N LYS A 131 -11.92 -14.85 19.94
CA LYS A 131 -11.86 -15.44 18.60
C LYS A 131 -10.42 -15.81 18.23
N THR A 132 -9.47 -14.88 18.09
CA THR A 132 -8.09 -15.14 17.68
C THR A 132 -7.34 -16.16 18.54
N PHE A 133 -7.56 -16.17 19.87
CA PHE A 133 -6.98 -17.19 20.78
C PHE A 133 -7.43 -18.62 20.42
N PHE A 134 -8.63 -18.77 19.86
CA PHE A 134 -9.30 -20.05 19.55
C PHE A 134 -9.66 -20.24 18.05
N GLU A 135 -9.28 -19.32 17.16
CA GLU A 135 -9.61 -19.36 15.72
C GLU A 135 -8.55 -20.10 14.91
N ASP A 136 -7.28 -19.92 15.26
CA ASP A 136 -6.16 -20.65 14.65
C ASP A 136 -6.00 -22.07 15.22
N THR A 137 -6.75 -22.43 16.25
CA THR A 137 -6.82 -23.80 16.77
C THR A 137 -8.21 -24.08 17.33
N LYS A 138 -8.87 -25.15 16.85
CA LYS A 138 -10.21 -25.52 17.28
C LYS A 138 -10.12 -26.60 18.34
N TRP A 139 -10.49 -26.25 19.56
CA TRP A 139 -10.36 -27.12 20.72
C TRP A 139 -11.71 -27.71 21.09
N SER A 140 -11.71 -29.02 21.35
CA SER A 140 -12.78 -29.65 22.12
C SER A 140 -12.15 -30.30 23.34
N LEU A 141 -12.49 -29.78 24.52
CA LEU A 141 -11.99 -30.30 25.78
C LEU A 141 -13.06 -31.22 26.39
N TRP A 142 -12.85 -32.53 26.32
CA TRP A 142 -13.72 -33.52 26.97
C TRP A 142 -13.00 -34.09 28.19
N TRP A 143 -13.63 -34.02 29.36
CA TRP A 143 -13.14 -34.67 30.58
C TRP A 143 -14.25 -35.52 31.17
N LEU A 144 -13.98 -36.81 31.45
CA LEU A 144 -14.81 -37.58 32.36
C LEU A 144 -14.00 -38.42 33.34
N PRO A 145 -14.53 -38.64 34.56
CA PRO A 145 -13.73 -39.02 35.70
C PRO A 145 -13.74 -40.53 35.99
N GLU A 146 -14.56 -41.35 35.30
CA GLU A 146 -14.74 -42.74 35.67
C GLU A 146 -14.91 -43.67 34.45
N VAL A 147 -13.84 -44.47 34.25
CA VAL A 147 -13.65 -45.69 33.43
C VAL A 147 -13.48 -45.50 31.91
N ASN A 148 -12.29 -45.86 31.40
CA ASN A 148 -11.91 -46.01 29.98
C ASN A 148 -12.47 -44.98 28.98
N ASN A 149 -11.60 -44.07 28.55
CA ASN A 149 -11.61 -43.27 27.32
C ASN A 149 -12.98 -42.98 26.67
N MET A 150 -13.35 -41.69 26.74
CA MET A 150 -14.50 -41.02 26.11
C MET A 150 -15.80 -41.13 26.91
N CYS A 151 -16.33 -39.99 27.36
CA CYS A 151 -17.76 -39.91 27.68
C CYS A 151 -18.35 -38.54 27.27
N ARG A 152 -19.68 -38.54 27.14
CA ARG A 152 -20.54 -37.44 26.72
C ARG A 152 -21.52 -37.05 27.84
N VAL A 153 -22.01 -35.81 27.86
CA VAL A 153 -23.14 -35.38 28.72
C VAL A 153 -24.43 -35.23 27.88
N ARG A 154 -25.55 -35.77 28.36
CA ARG A 154 -26.94 -35.61 27.83
C ARG A 154 -27.96 -35.57 28.97
N ALA A 155 -29.23 -35.28 28.66
CA ALA A 155 -30.00 -34.10 29.08
C ALA A 155 -31.38 -34.55 29.61
N LEU A 156 -32.12 -33.68 30.33
CA LEU A 156 -33.57 -33.81 30.59
C LEU A 156 -34.09 -32.42 31.01
N GLY A 157 -35.21 -31.86 30.57
CA GLY A 157 -36.16 -32.19 29.51
C GLY A 157 -37.04 -30.94 29.39
N SER A 158 -37.14 -30.38 28.19
CA SER A 158 -38.20 -29.42 27.88
C SER A 158 -39.48 -30.24 27.69
N LYS A 159 -40.56 -29.91 28.39
CA LYS A 159 -41.88 -30.08 27.79
C LYS A 159 -42.47 -28.71 27.52
N ALA A 160 -42.71 -28.48 26.23
CA ALA A 160 -43.73 -27.56 25.80
C ALA A 160 -45.12 -28.04 26.25
N ALA A 161 -45.94 -27.06 26.64
CA ALA A 161 -47.40 -27.04 26.70
C ALA A 161 -48.13 -27.95 27.73
N GLY A 162 -48.56 -27.31 28.84
CA GLY A 162 -49.84 -27.55 29.51
C GLY A 162 -49.89 -28.58 30.64
N GLU A 163 -49.65 -28.15 31.90
CA GLU A 163 -50.38 -28.55 33.12
C GLU A 163 -49.80 -27.87 34.38
N LYS A 164 -50.62 -27.73 35.44
CA LYS A 164 -50.39 -26.91 36.65
C LYS A 164 -49.77 -27.71 37.82
N MET A 165 -49.09 -26.94 38.69
CA MET A 165 -48.80 -27.14 40.13
C MET A 165 -47.83 -28.23 40.61
N GLY A 166 -46.98 -27.86 41.57
CA GLY A 166 -46.37 -28.77 42.55
C GLY A 166 -44.98 -28.33 43.01
N VAL A 167 -44.81 -28.05 44.30
CA VAL A 167 -43.65 -27.39 44.93
C VAL A 167 -42.60 -28.38 45.47
N ALA A 168 -41.34 -27.91 45.56
CA ALA A 168 -40.23 -28.25 46.48
C ALA A 168 -39.08 -29.22 46.08
N ALA A 169 -37.91 -28.57 45.85
CA ALA A 169 -36.65 -28.67 46.61
C ALA A 169 -35.60 -29.79 46.35
N GLY A 170 -34.38 -29.36 45.95
CA GLY A 170 -33.12 -29.81 46.58
C GLY A 170 -31.93 -30.21 45.68
N LEU A 171 -30.96 -29.28 45.50
CA LEU A 171 -29.50 -29.46 45.24
C LEU A 171 -29.07 -30.26 43.98
N CYS A 172 -28.05 -29.91 43.18
CA CYS A 172 -27.00 -28.90 43.19
C CYS A 172 -26.38 -28.85 41.78
N GLY A 173 -25.96 -27.66 41.33
CA GLY A 173 -25.42 -27.42 39.99
C GLY A 173 -24.09 -28.12 39.72
N GLY A 174 -23.99 -28.70 38.52
CA GLY A 174 -22.75 -29.15 37.88
C GLY A 174 -22.46 -28.29 36.65
N LEU A 175 -21.19 -27.95 36.44
CA LEU A 175 -20.70 -27.17 35.31
C LEU A 175 -20.84 -27.95 33.99
N ASN A 176 -21.43 -27.32 32.97
CA ASN A 176 -21.31 -27.71 31.56
C ASN A 176 -20.35 -26.74 30.87
N LEU A 177 -19.34 -27.26 30.18
CA LEU A 177 -18.54 -26.48 29.21
C LEU A 177 -18.97 -26.89 27.81
N SER A 178 -19.92 -26.14 27.23
CA SER A 178 -20.37 -26.29 25.84
C SER A 178 -20.47 -24.91 25.19
N PHE A 179 -19.83 -24.71 24.04
CA PHE A 179 -20.00 -23.52 23.20
C PHE A 179 -20.95 -23.86 22.04
N PHE A 180 -22.03 -23.07 21.87
CA PHE A 180 -22.92 -23.14 20.72
C PHE A 180 -23.12 -21.74 20.12
N ILE A 181 -23.05 -21.65 18.79
CA ILE A 181 -23.75 -20.62 18.03
C ILE A 181 -24.55 -21.38 16.97
N ASP A 182 -25.89 -21.28 17.03
CA ASP A 182 -26.81 -21.85 16.04
C ASP A 182 -27.78 -20.75 15.64
N PRO A 183 -28.23 -20.69 14.38
CA PRO A 183 -29.57 -20.16 14.20
C PRO A 183 -30.53 -20.97 13.34
N ALA A 184 -30.10 -21.98 12.57
CA ALA A 184 -31.02 -22.81 11.78
C ALA A 184 -30.26 -23.82 10.89
N SER A 185 -30.38 -25.10 11.21
CA SER A 185 -30.63 -26.23 10.29
C SER A 185 -30.00 -27.51 10.85
N PRO A 186 -30.67 -28.66 10.74
CA PRO A 186 -30.14 -29.93 11.19
C PRO A 186 -28.96 -30.37 10.31
N THR A 187 -28.03 -31.14 10.89
CA THR A 187 -26.77 -31.73 10.32
C THR A 187 -25.51 -30.84 10.37
N ASP A 188 -24.41 -31.46 10.81
CA ASP A 188 -22.99 -31.01 10.83
C ASP A 188 -22.55 -29.91 11.83
N SER A 189 -21.79 -30.32 12.85
CA SER A 189 -21.14 -29.47 13.86
C SER A 189 -19.64 -29.78 13.93
N GLU A 190 -18.86 -29.35 12.94
CA GLU A 190 -17.40 -29.58 12.91
C GLU A 190 -16.64 -28.40 12.31
N VAL A 191 -15.44 -28.18 12.85
CA VAL A 191 -14.62 -26.99 12.61
C VAL A 191 -13.17 -27.50 12.44
N GLY A 192 -12.49 -27.25 11.31
CA GLY A 192 -11.15 -27.82 10.96
C GLY A 192 -9.90 -26.92 11.13
N LEU A 193 -8.72 -27.52 11.20
CA LEU A 193 -7.40 -26.86 11.29
C LEU A 193 -6.65 -26.97 9.93
N GLU A 194 -6.22 -25.86 9.33
CA GLU A 194 -5.21 -25.82 8.26
C GLU A 194 -3.81 -25.81 8.94
N ASP A 195 -2.77 -26.54 8.50
CA ASP A 195 -2.14 -26.48 7.19
C ASP A 195 -1.42 -27.82 6.91
N ALA A 196 -1.85 -28.55 5.89
CA ALA A 196 -1.14 -29.71 5.33
C ALA A 196 -1.00 -29.49 3.82
N ARG A 197 0.19 -29.78 3.28
CA ARG A 197 0.54 -29.61 1.87
C ARG A 197 -0.61 -30.14 0.98
N LYS A 198 -1.05 -29.33 0.01
CA LYS A 198 -2.20 -29.62 -0.88
C LYS A 198 -2.10 -31.03 -1.47
N GLY A 199 -2.90 -31.97 -0.95
CA GLY A 199 -3.02 -33.33 -1.46
C GLY A 199 -3.37 -34.40 -0.42
N GLU A 200 -3.06 -34.19 0.87
CA GLU A 200 -3.44 -35.14 1.92
C GLU A 200 -4.81 -34.78 2.54
N LYS A 201 -5.73 -35.74 2.60
CA LYS A 201 -6.92 -35.65 3.45
C LYS A 201 -6.46 -35.69 4.90
N VAL A 202 -6.56 -34.56 5.61
CA VAL A 202 -6.24 -34.49 7.04
C VAL A 202 -7.42 -35.06 7.83
N ASP A 203 -7.22 -36.20 8.46
CA ASP A 203 -8.17 -36.78 9.42
C ASP A 203 -8.30 -35.91 10.67
N LYS A 204 -9.53 -35.75 11.16
CA LYS A 204 -9.91 -34.97 12.35
C LYS A 204 -9.20 -35.49 13.61
N VAL A 205 -8.70 -34.61 14.48
CA VAL A 205 -7.91 -35.00 15.68
C VAL A 205 -8.56 -34.50 16.98
N ASN A 206 -8.88 -35.43 17.89
CA ASN A 206 -9.26 -35.15 19.28
C ASN A 206 -8.02 -35.10 20.17
N PHE A 207 -8.08 -34.38 21.30
CA PHE A 207 -6.99 -34.36 22.30
C PHE A 207 -7.41 -34.95 23.64
N ILE A 208 -6.45 -35.53 24.34
CA ILE A 208 -6.55 -36.01 25.72
C ILE A 208 -5.52 -35.28 26.58
N ALA A 209 -5.91 -34.88 27.79
CA ALA A 209 -4.98 -34.34 28.77
C ALA A 209 -4.24 -35.50 29.44
N VAL A 210 -2.91 -35.46 29.40
CA VAL A 210 -2.03 -36.41 30.08
C VAL A 210 -1.14 -35.66 31.05
N THR A 211 -0.74 -36.30 32.14
CA THR A 211 0.15 -35.70 33.13
C THR A 211 1.46 -35.26 32.47
N SER A 212 1.90 -34.04 32.77
CA SER A 212 3.19 -33.57 32.26
C SER A 212 4.32 -34.41 32.86
N PRO A 213 5.26 -34.92 32.06
CA PRO A 213 6.47 -35.57 32.59
C PRO A 213 7.46 -34.54 33.14
N SER A 214 7.33 -33.27 32.76
CA SER A 214 8.28 -32.20 33.06
C SER A 214 7.92 -31.43 34.33
N TYR A 215 6.62 -31.31 34.64
CA TYR A 215 6.14 -30.50 35.77
C TYR A 215 5.10 -31.26 36.60
N GLU A 216 5.40 -31.43 37.89
CA GLU A 216 4.51 -32.10 38.84
C GLU A 216 3.19 -31.31 39.02
N GLY A 217 2.05 -31.98 38.89
CA GLY A 217 0.72 -31.37 38.97
C GLY A 217 0.25 -30.65 37.70
N ALA A 218 1.07 -30.59 36.66
CA ALA A 218 0.72 -30.04 35.35
C ALA A 218 0.24 -31.12 34.37
N PHE A 219 -0.36 -30.69 33.26
CA PHE A 219 -0.81 -31.58 32.19
C PHE A 219 -0.43 -31.04 30.81
N ARG A 220 -0.29 -31.93 29.83
CA ARG A 220 -0.13 -31.61 28.41
C ARG A 220 -1.19 -32.28 27.58
N PHE A 221 -1.43 -31.76 26.38
CA PHE A 221 -2.41 -32.33 25.45
C PHE A 221 -1.75 -33.23 24.42
N GLU A 222 -2.20 -34.48 24.36
CA GLU A 222 -1.81 -35.50 23.38
C GLU A 222 -2.97 -35.79 22.42
N ALA A 223 -2.69 -36.02 21.15
CA ALA A 223 -3.70 -36.41 20.17
C ALA A 223 -4.27 -37.80 20.49
N ALA A 224 -5.58 -37.89 20.75
CA ALA A 224 -6.30 -39.08 21.21
C ALA A 224 -6.12 -40.29 20.29
N TYR A 225 -6.02 -40.07 18.98
CA TYR A 225 -5.88 -41.13 17.96
C TYR A 225 -4.49 -41.19 17.32
N ARG A 226 -3.54 -40.35 17.76
CA ARG A 226 -2.14 -40.37 17.33
C ARG A 226 -1.22 -40.25 18.54
N ARG A 227 -0.88 -41.39 19.15
CA ARG A 227 0.04 -41.43 20.29
C ARG A 227 1.39 -40.84 19.93
N GLY A 228 1.97 -40.07 20.84
CA GLY A 228 3.24 -39.38 20.63
C GLY A 228 3.14 -38.08 19.82
N PHE A 229 1.94 -37.66 19.41
CA PHE A 229 1.71 -36.33 18.84
C PHE A 229 1.10 -35.42 19.89
N TYR A 230 1.75 -34.30 20.13
CA TYR A 230 1.39 -33.39 21.20
C TYR A 230 1.14 -32.00 20.67
N LEU A 231 0.37 -31.25 21.44
CA LEU A 231 0.18 -29.85 21.22
C LEU A 231 1.46 -29.07 21.60
N THR A 232 1.95 -28.27 20.66
CA THR A 232 3.17 -27.45 20.78
C THR A 232 2.88 -25.98 20.49
N PHE A 233 3.39 -25.08 21.33
CA PHE A 233 3.41 -23.63 21.17
C PHE A 233 4.57 -23.18 20.28
N LEU A 234 4.22 -22.41 19.24
CA LEU A 234 5.11 -21.69 18.35
C LEU A 234 4.97 -20.19 18.62
N PRO A 235 6.06 -19.50 19.00
CA PRO A 235 6.04 -18.06 19.15
C PRO A 235 5.66 -17.34 17.83
N PRO A 236 4.98 -16.17 17.89
CA PRO A 236 4.52 -15.54 19.11
C PRO A 236 3.18 -16.11 19.62
N ASN A 237 2.28 -16.62 18.77
CA ASN A 237 0.86 -16.83 19.14
C ASN A 237 0.22 -18.15 18.65
N HIS A 238 0.96 -19.10 18.08
CA HIS A 238 0.34 -20.26 17.40
C HIS A 238 0.52 -21.56 18.18
N LEU A 239 -0.49 -22.43 18.15
CA LEU A 239 -0.44 -23.78 18.68
C LEU A 239 -0.59 -24.77 17.52
N ARG A 240 0.25 -25.80 17.45
CA ARG A 240 0.19 -26.85 16.42
C ARG A 240 0.32 -28.24 17.04
N VAL A 241 0.03 -29.28 16.27
CA VAL A 241 0.29 -30.67 16.65
C VAL A 241 1.61 -31.11 16.04
N ALA A 242 2.54 -31.62 16.86
CA ALA A 242 3.83 -32.13 16.39
C ALA A 242 4.18 -33.45 17.08
N PRO A 243 4.90 -34.36 16.39
CA PRO A 243 5.40 -35.58 17.00
C PRO A 243 6.47 -35.27 18.05
N TYR A 244 6.52 -36.11 19.08
CA TYR A 244 7.53 -36.08 20.12
C TYR A 244 8.93 -36.35 19.53
N GLY A 245 9.88 -35.43 19.74
CA GLY A 245 11.28 -35.59 19.34
C GLY A 245 11.79 -34.68 18.20
N GLU A 246 10.92 -34.03 17.41
CA GLU A 246 11.39 -33.06 16.38
C GLU A 246 11.72 -31.68 16.96
N ASP A 247 11.12 -31.28 18.09
CA ASP A 247 11.44 -30.02 18.79
C ASP A 247 10.86 -30.01 20.23
N ASP A 248 11.57 -30.59 21.20
CA ASP A 248 11.10 -30.71 22.60
C ASP A 248 10.79 -29.35 23.28
N ARG A 249 11.31 -28.25 22.74
CA ARG A 249 11.19 -26.89 23.30
C ARG A 249 9.82 -26.25 23.08
N GLY A 250 8.99 -26.81 22.21
CA GLY A 250 7.68 -26.23 21.86
C GLY A 250 6.50 -26.84 22.61
N ILE A 251 6.66 -27.94 23.35
CA ILE A 251 5.53 -28.62 23.97
C ILE A 251 4.88 -27.75 25.05
N ALA A 252 3.56 -27.52 24.94
CA ALA A 252 2.83 -26.70 25.90
C ALA A 252 2.34 -27.56 27.09
N ASP A 253 2.98 -27.37 28.24
CA ASP A 253 2.49 -27.86 29.53
C ASP A 253 1.60 -26.78 30.18
N PHE A 254 0.53 -27.20 30.85
CA PHE A 254 -0.45 -26.30 31.48
C PHE A 254 -0.57 -26.57 32.98
N ALA A 255 -0.63 -25.49 33.73
CA ALA A 255 -0.96 -25.50 35.15
C ALA A 255 -2.40 -25.03 35.37
N LEU A 256 -3.08 -25.68 36.32
CA LEU A 256 -4.39 -25.25 36.82
C LEU A 256 -4.20 -24.61 38.20
N VAL A 257 -4.58 -23.34 38.32
CA VAL A 257 -4.37 -22.55 39.54
C VAL A 257 -5.71 -22.12 40.10
N ASP A 258 -5.82 -22.07 41.42
CA ASP A 258 -6.98 -21.50 42.12
C ASP A 258 -7.05 -19.98 41.87
N PHE A 259 -8.24 -19.52 41.50
CA PHE A 259 -8.55 -18.12 41.30
C PHE A 259 -8.25 -17.24 42.52
N GLY A 260 -8.38 -17.79 43.73
CA GLY A 260 -8.07 -17.12 44.98
C GLY A 260 -6.58 -16.76 45.15
N VAL A 261 -5.71 -17.07 44.19
CA VAL A 261 -4.29 -16.71 44.19
C VAL A 261 -3.96 -15.69 43.08
N MET A 262 -4.97 -15.25 42.32
CA MET A 262 -4.79 -14.42 41.12
C MET A 262 -4.14 -13.07 41.37
N PHE A 263 -4.37 -12.48 42.54
CA PHE A 263 -3.81 -11.19 42.91
C PHE A 263 -2.27 -11.16 42.82
N LYS A 264 -1.59 -12.30 42.93
CA LYS A 264 -0.12 -12.37 42.74
C LYS A 264 0.35 -12.06 41.32
N PHE A 265 -0.58 -11.92 40.37
CA PHE A 265 -0.30 -11.76 38.95
C PHE A 265 -0.93 -10.52 38.34
N ILE A 266 -1.58 -9.68 39.16
CA ILE A 266 -2.15 -8.39 38.74
C ILE A 266 -1.02 -7.37 38.71
N GLU A 267 -0.90 -6.61 37.63
CA GLU A 267 0.05 -5.50 37.53
C GLU A 267 -0.56 -4.18 38.00
N MET A 268 0.29 -3.22 38.35
CA MET A 268 -0.19 -1.95 38.89
C MET A 268 -1.09 -1.19 37.91
N GLU A 269 -0.78 -1.24 36.62
CA GLU A 269 -1.55 -0.58 35.57
C GLU A 269 -2.98 -1.14 35.44
N GLU A 270 -3.16 -2.45 35.65
CA GLU A 270 -4.47 -3.12 35.64
C GLU A 270 -5.36 -2.70 36.82
N VAL A 271 -4.77 -2.15 37.88
CA VAL A 271 -5.52 -1.57 39.01
C VAL A 271 -5.78 -0.09 38.79
N LEU A 272 -4.79 0.64 38.25
CA LEU A 272 -4.90 2.08 38.03
C LEU A 272 -5.87 2.44 36.90
N GLN A 273 -5.85 1.75 35.76
CA GLN A 273 -6.69 2.10 34.60
C GLN A 273 -8.20 2.03 34.92
N PRO A 274 -8.74 0.96 35.54
CA PRO A 274 -10.16 0.91 35.90
C PRO A 274 -10.52 1.93 36.99
N ALA A 275 -9.61 2.18 37.94
CA ALA A 275 -9.82 3.16 39.00
C ALA A 275 -9.96 4.58 38.44
N VAL A 276 -9.09 4.98 37.51
CA VAL A 276 -9.18 6.29 36.84
C VAL A 276 -10.37 6.37 35.90
N ALA A 277 -10.62 5.32 35.11
CA ALA A 277 -11.75 5.28 34.16
C ALA A 277 -13.12 5.35 34.84
N ALA A 278 -13.22 4.97 36.12
CA ALA A 278 -14.45 5.13 36.91
C ALA A 278 -14.83 6.61 37.10
N TYR A 279 -13.86 7.53 37.05
CA TYR A 279 -14.10 8.96 37.11
C TYR A 279 -14.25 9.52 35.70
N LYS A 280 -15.34 10.25 35.45
CA LYS A 280 -15.56 10.94 34.16
C LYS A 280 -14.71 12.22 34.10
N GLY A 281 -13.42 12.08 33.80
CA GLY A 281 -12.52 13.22 33.59
C GLY A 281 -11.19 13.10 34.33
N TRP A 282 -10.71 14.23 34.88
CA TRP A 282 -9.47 14.31 35.65
C TRP A 282 -9.66 13.77 37.08
N VAL A 283 -8.69 13.01 37.56
CA VAL A 283 -8.66 12.38 38.90
C VAL A 283 -7.45 12.88 39.65
N THR A 284 -7.64 13.34 40.89
CA THR A 284 -6.51 13.79 41.70
C THR A 284 -5.77 12.61 42.33
N LEU A 285 -4.47 12.77 42.58
CA LEU A 285 -3.68 11.74 43.27
C LEU A 285 -4.26 11.37 44.65
N GLU A 286 -4.88 12.34 45.35
CA GLU A 286 -5.53 12.08 46.63
C GLU A 286 -6.76 11.15 46.51
N GLN A 287 -7.54 11.28 45.42
CA GLN A 287 -8.68 10.41 45.14
C GLN A 287 -8.20 8.98 44.82
N LEU A 288 -7.16 8.85 44.00
CA LEU A 288 -6.53 7.56 43.67
C LEU A 288 -5.98 6.84 44.91
N ARG A 289 -5.32 7.57 45.83
CA ARG A 289 -4.79 7.01 47.07
C ARG A 289 -5.87 6.46 48.00
N LYS A 290 -7.10 6.97 47.88
CA LYS A 290 -8.27 6.51 48.66
C LYS A 290 -9.07 5.43 47.93
N ASP A 291 -8.70 5.05 46.70
CA ASP A 291 -9.42 4.01 45.96
C ASP A 291 -9.29 2.64 46.66
N PRO A 292 -10.42 1.95 46.91
CA PRO A 292 -10.41 0.66 47.62
C PRO A 292 -9.59 -0.43 46.92
N ASN A 293 -9.56 -0.45 45.58
CA ASN A 293 -8.84 -1.48 44.83
C ASN A 293 -7.34 -1.24 44.89
N ILE A 294 -6.91 0.03 44.84
CA ILE A 294 -5.51 0.42 44.99
C ILE A 294 -5.01 0.11 46.40
N LEU A 295 -5.78 0.48 47.43
CA LEU A 295 -5.47 0.14 48.83
C LEU A 295 -5.31 -1.37 49.03
N LEU A 296 -6.22 -2.16 48.44
CA LEU A 296 -6.19 -3.61 48.53
C LEU A 296 -4.98 -4.21 47.79
N TYR A 297 -4.62 -3.65 46.64
CA TYR A 297 -3.45 -4.05 45.86
C TYR A 297 -2.15 -3.83 46.64
N PHE A 298 -1.93 -2.62 47.16
CA PHE A 298 -0.72 -2.31 47.94
C PHE A 298 -0.60 -3.17 49.20
N LYS A 299 -1.72 -3.40 49.90
CA LYS A 299 -1.76 -4.21 51.12
C LYS A 299 -1.52 -5.70 50.84
N ASN A 300 -2.23 -6.29 49.88
CA ASN A 300 -2.26 -7.74 49.71
C ASN A 300 -1.17 -8.26 48.75
N ILE A 301 -0.74 -7.44 47.79
CA ILE A 301 0.20 -7.86 46.74
C ILE A 301 1.59 -7.30 47.01
N LEU A 302 1.71 -5.97 47.09
CA LEU A 302 3.02 -5.33 47.32
C LEU A 302 3.48 -5.42 48.78
N GLN A 303 2.57 -5.71 49.71
CA GLN A 303 2.80 -5.70 51.17
C GLN A 303 3.52 -4.42 51.63
N LYS A 304 3.15 -3.29 51.02
CA LYS A 304 3.73 -1.97 51.24
C LYS A 304 2.63 -0.94 51.50
N PRO A 305 2.94 0.18 52.19
CA PRO A 305 2.02 1.32 52.23
C PRO A 305 1.76 1.84 50.82
N VAL A 306 0.58 2.41 50.60
CA VAL A 306 0.26 3.09 49.33
C VAL A 306 1.27 4.21 49.10
N TRP A 307 1.75 4.31 47.86
CA TRP A 307 2.63 5.37 47.39
C TRP A 307 2.17 6.77 47.82
N ASP A 308 3.16 7.62 48.08
CA ASP A 308 2.94 9.05 48.26
C ASP A 308 2.79 9.76 46.92
N ASN A 309 2.65 11.09 46.96
CA ASN A 309 2.46 11.86 45.74
C ASN A 309 3.73 11.85 44.86
N GLU A 310 4.93 11.80 45.43
CA GLU A 310 6.19 11.81 44.67
C GLU A 310 6.37 10.49 43.92
N ASP A 311 6.11 9.36 44.59
CA ASP A 311 6.14 8.03 43.98
C ASP A 311 5.15 7.92 42.80
N PHE A 312 3.91 8.41 42.98
CA PHE A 312 2.93 8.43 41.89
C PHE A 312 3.34 9.36 40.75
N ILE A 313 3.94 10.51 41.03
CA ILE A 313 4.45 11.42 40.00
C ILE A 313 5.51 10.72 39.15
N ILE A 314 6.50 10.09 39.78
CA ILE A 314 7.56 9.35 39.09
C ILE A 314 6.95 8.25 38.21
N TYR A 315 5.97 7.51 38.73
CA TYR A 315 5.28 6.47 37.96
C TYR A 315 4.57 7.04 36.73
N PHE A 316 3.72 8.06 36.88
CA PHE A 316 2.94 8.61 35.77
C PHE A 316 3.80 9.37 34.75
N GLU A 317 4.89 10.00 35.18
CA GLU A 317 5.88 10.58 34.27
C GLU A 317 6.63 9.50 33.48
N GLY A 318 6.92 8.36 34.11
CA GLY A 318 7.52 7.19 33.45
C GLY A 318 6.58 6.50 32.46
N HIS A 319 5.26 6.56 32.68
CA HIS A 319 4.23 5.93 31.85
C HIS A 319 3.46 6.97 31.02
N TRP A 320 4.19 7.94 30.48
CA TRP A 320 3.62 9.05 29.70
C TRP A 320 2.87 8.61 28.45
N GLU A 321 2.93 7.35 28.01
CA GLU A 321 2.18 6.85 26.85
C GLU A 321 0.69 6.69 27.19
N THR A 322 0.38 6.14 28.36
CA THR A 322 -1.00 5.88 28.79
C THR A 322 -1.63 7.07 29.50
N TRP A 323 -0.85 7.82 30.27
CA TRP A 323 -1.36 8.79 31.24
C TRP A 323 -1.08 10.24 30.85
N GLU A 324 -2.11 11.07 30.86
CA GLU A 324 -1.95 12.52 30.82
C GLU A 324 -1.97 13.06 32.26
N TYR A 325 -0.84 13.60 32.70
CA TYR A 325 -0.65 14.10 34.05
C TYR A 325 -0.45 15.62 34.05
N ASN A 326 -1.23 16.32 34.87
CA ASN A 326 -1.11 17.75 35.08
C ASN A 326 -0.42 18.03 36.42
N LYS A 327 0.80 18.57 36.34
CA LYS A 327 1.66 18.87 37.50
C LYS A 327 1.08 19.96 38.41
N GLU A 328 0.36 20.93 37.87
CA GLU A 328 -0.17 22.07 38.63
C GLU A 328 -1.35 21.66 39.51
N THR A 329 -2.18 20.76 39.01
CA THR A 329 -3.42 20.33 39.70
C THR A 329 -3.29 18.96 40.37
N LEU A 330 -2.12 18.32 40.27
CA LEU A 330 -1.86 16.94 40.73
C LEU A 330 -2.96 15.97 40.29
N SER A 331 -3.40 16.11 39.03
CA SER A 331 -4.50 15.34 38.47
C SER A 331 -4.06 14.59 37.21
N LEU A 332 -4.71 13.45 36.93
CA LEU A 332 -4.48 12.67 35.73
C LEU A 332 -5.76 12.20 35.06
N ARG A 333 -5.66 11.92 33.77
CA ARG A 333 -6.67 11.21 32.99
C ARG A 333 -6.03 10.19 32.07
N LEU A 334 -6.85 9.25 31.62
CA LEU A 334 -6.46 8.22 30.66
C LEU A 334 -6.54 8.80 29.24
N ARG A 335 -5.46 8.73 28.46
CA ARG A 335 -5.49 9.21 27.06
C ARG A 335 -6.39 8.36 26.19
N THR A 336 -7.09 8.98 25.25
CA THR A 336 -7.78 8.23 24.19
C THR A 336 -6.79 7.54 23.27
N LYS A 337 -7.23 6.53 22.52
CA LYS A 337 -6.35 5.80 21.61
C LYS A 337 -5.72 6.72 20.55
N GLU A 338 -6.45 7.73 20.10
CA GLU A 338 -5.97 8.76 19.17
C GLU A 338 -4.91 9.68 19.80
N GLU A 339 -5.10 10.09 21.05
CA GLU A 339 -4.15 10.90 21.80
C GLU A 339 -2.86 10.13 22.10
N LYS A 340 -2.96 8.82 22.40
CA LYS A 340 -1.79 7.93 22.53
C LYS A 340 -0.98 7.90 21.23
N LEU A 341 -1.65 7.66 20.10
CA LEU A 341 -1.00 7.64 18.78
C LEU A 341 -0.36 8.99 18.44
N ALA A 342 -1.03 10.10 18.73
CA ALA A 342 -0.50 11.44 18.53
C ALA A 342 0.76 11.70 19.35
N GLN A 343 0.78 11.24 20.61
CA GLN A 343 1.93 11.39 21.49
C GLN A 343 3.12 10.52 21.05
N MET A 344 2.86 9.29 20.59
CA MET A 344 3.90 8.43 19.98
C MET A 344 4.50 9.07 18.73
N LEU A 345 3.67 9.63 17.84
CA LEU A 345 4.15 10.39 16.69
C LEU A 345 4.90 11.66 17.11
N ALA A 346 4.63 12.20 18.30
CA ALA A 346 5.27 13.41 18.76
C ALA A 346 6.70 13.18 19.28
N THR A 347 6.94 12.03 19.92
CA THR A 347 8.23 11.65 20.48
C THR A 347 9.21 11.14 19.42
N VAL A 348 8.69 10.46 18.40
CA VAL A 348 9.49 9.92 17.31
C VAL A 348 9.86 11.03 16.33
N LYS A 349 11.16 11.12 16.00
CA LYS A 349 11.71 12.16 15.11
C LYS A 349 12.23 11.61 13.77
N ASP A 350 12.53 10.32 13.72
CA ASP A 350 13.09 9.64 12.57
C ASP A 350 12.00 9.06 11.65
N ILE A 351 12.32 8.98 10.35
CA ILE A 351 11.41 8.44 9.34
C ILE A 351 11.01 7.00 9.62
N ASP A 352 11.94 6.17 10.08
CA ASP A 352 11.69 4.74 10.32
C ASP A 352 10.71 4.55 11.47
N GLY A 353 10.92 5.26 12.58
CA GLY A 353 9.99 5.28 13.70
C GLY A 353 8.61 5.79 13.29
N VAL A 354 8.50 6.93 12.59
CA VAL A 354 7.18 7.45 12.14
C VAL A 354 6.49 6.44 11.23
N SER A 355 7.25 5.81 10.33
CA SER A 355 6.72 4.78 9.44
C SER A 355 6.21 3.56 10.20
N ALA A 356 6.93 3.10 11.22
CA ALA A 356 6.50 1.98 12.05
C ALA A 356 5.21 2.31 12.84
N VAL A 357 5.14 3.50 13.45
CA VAL A 357 3.96 3.95 14.20
C VAL A 357 2.73 4.06 13.30
N VAL A 358 2.87 4.68 12.12
CA VAL A 358 1.75 4.81 11.15
C VAL A 358 1.36 3.46 10.55
N ALA A 359 2.33 2.59 10.26
CA ALA A 359 2.06 1.25 9.75
C ALA A 359 1.28 0.40 10.77
N GLY A 360 1.63 0.50 12.06
CA GLY A 360 0.96 -0.21 13.16
C GLY A 360 -0.40 0.35 13.56
N ALA A 361 -0.67 1.64 13.33
CA ALA A 361 -1.94 2.29 13.69
C ALA A 361 -3.15 1.66 12.97
N LYS A 362 -4.32 1.53 13.61
CA LYS A 362 -5.53 0.97 13.00
C LYS A 362 -6.57 2.07 12.77
N ASP A 363 -7.71 1.94 13.44
CA ASP A 363 -8.82 2.89 13.35
C ASP A 363 -8.52 4.21 14.06
N GLU A 364 -7.53 4.23 14.97
CA GLU A 364 -7.08 5.46 15.66
C GLU A 364 -6.59 6.52 14.67
N LEU A 365 -6.02 6.09 13.54
CA LEU A 365 -5.51 6.97 12.50
C LEU A 365 -6.62 7.83 11.87
N LEU A 366 -7.88 7.35 11.87
CA LEU A 366 -9.01 8.03 11.23
C LEU A 366 -9.41 9.33 11.94
N LYS A 367 -9.02 9.48 13.20
CA LYS A 367 -9.33 10.61 14.09
C LYS A 367 -8.07 11.23 14.69
N LEU A 368 -6.93 11.05 14.02
CA LEU A 368 -5.66 11.60 14.47
C LEU A 368 -5.76 13.14 14.56
N PRO A 369 -5.28 13.78 15.63
CA PRO A 369 -5.21 15.24 15.72
C PRO A 369 -4.43 15.84 14.55
N LEU A 370 -4.93 16.94 13.98
CA LEU A 370 -4.32 17.60 12.82
C LEU A 370 -2.84 17.96 13.00
N PRO A 371 -2.39 18.50 14.16
CA PRO A 371 -0.97 18.80 14.35
C PRO A 371 -0.09 17.55 14.26
N ALA A 372 -0.58 16.41 14.76
CA ALA A 372 0.15 15.14 14.69
C ALA A 372 0.19 14.60 13.25
N ALA A 373 -0.92 14.72 12.51
CA ALA A 373 -0.99 14.33 11.10
C ALA A 373 -0.06 15.19 10.23
N ALA A 374 -0.03 16.51 10.44
CA ALA A 374 0.85 17.44 9.73
C ALA A 374 2.33 17.10 9.98
N ARG A 375 2.71 16.89 11.25
CA ARG A 375 4.08 16.47 11.59
C ARG A 375 4.47 15.14 10.95
N ALA A 376 3.58 14.15 10.97
CA ALA A 376 3.84 12.87 10.32
C ALA A 376 4.03 13.04 8.80
N LEU A 377 3.24 13.88 8.13
CA LEU A 377 3.40 14.18 6.71
C LEU A 377 4.72 14.90 6.41
N VAL A 378 5.14 15.86 7.23
CA VAL A 378 6.44 16.55 7.08
C VAL A 378 7.59 15.54 7.08
N VAL A 379 7.61 14.64 8.06
CA VAL A 379 8.66 13.62 8.18
C VAL A 379 8.62 12.66 6.98
N LEU A 380 7.43 12.23 6.57
CA LEU A 380 7.25 11.31 5.44
C LEU A 380 7.47 11.96 4.06
N ALA A 381 7.42 13.29 3.97
CA ALA A 381 7.71 14.05 2.75
C ALA A 381 9.20 14.33 2.54
N ALA A 382 9.98 14.40 3.61
CA ALA A 382 11.43 14.59 3.54
C ALA A 382 12.20 13.40 2.93
N SER A 383 11.52 12.28 2.64
CA SER A 383 12.14 11.11 2.02
C SER A 383 12.37 11.32 0.52
N THR A 384 13.49 11.93 0.12
CA THR A 384 14.03 11.71 -1.23
C THR A 384 14.75 10.37 -1.25
N HIS A 385 14.68 9.67 -2.39
CA HIS A 385 15.29 8.37 -2.63
C HIS A 385 16.83 8.47 -2.74
N ASP A 386 17.50 9.13 -1.80
CA ASP A 386 18.94 9.35 -1.87
C ASP A 386 19.65 8.43 -0.87
N GLY A 387 20.03 7.24 -1.35
CA GLY A 387 20.86 6.30 -0.61
C GLY A 387 20.83 4.90 -1.19
N GLU A 388 21.73 4.62 -2.14
CA GLU A 388 22.12 3.25 -2.49
C GLU A 388 22.56 2.53 -1.20
N GLY A 389 21.81 1.51 -0.77
CA GLY A 389 22.14 0.67 0.38
C GLY A 389 21.06 0.47 1.45
N LEU A 390 19.83 1.01 1.30
CA LEU A 390 18.78 0.81 2.30
C LEU A 390 18.09 -0.57 2.23
N ASP A 391 17.95 -1.18 3.41
CA ASP A 391 17.16 -2.39 3.71
C ASP A 391 15.76 -2.34 3.06
N VAL A 392 15.48 -3.35 2.22
CA VAL A 392 14.24 -3.48 1.44
C VAL A 392 13.00 -3.45 2.34
N SER A 393 13.08 -4.02 3.54
CA SER A 393 11.96 -4.04 4.50
C SER A 393 11.60 -2.64 5.01
N LYS A 394 12.59 -1.76 5.23
CA LYS A 394 12.36 -0.38 5.66
C LYS A 394 11.70 0.45 4.57
N THR A 395 12.11 0.24 3.33
CA THR A 395 11.53 0.92 2.16
C THR A 395 10.06 0.52 1.95
N ILE A 396 9.73 -0.76 2.11
CA ILE A 396 8.33 -1.25 2.05
C ILE A 396 7.47 -0.60 3.15
N ASN A 397 7.98 -0.56 4.38
CA ASN A 397 7.26 0.03 5.52
C ASN A 397 7.02 1.53 5.34
N ARG A 398 8.00 2.27 4.79
CA ARG A 398 7.85 3.70 4.47
C ARG A 398 6.75 3.94 3.43
N ILE A 399 6.76 3.20 2.32
CA ILE A 399 5.72 3.34 1.27
C ILE A 399 4.34 2.96 1.82
N ALA A 400 4.26 1.91 2.64
CA ALA A 400 3.02 1.51 3.29
C ALA A 400 2.48 2.61 4.22
N ALA A 401 3.33 3.20 5.05
CA ALA A 401 2.98 4.31 5.94
C ALA A 401 2.51 5.55 5.16
N GLN A 402 3.24 5.95 4.11
CA GLN A 402 2.87 7.06 3.23
C GLN A 402 1.49 6.84 2.61
N LYS A 403 1.24 5.68 2.00
CA LYS A 403 -0.07 5.33 1.41
C LYS A 403 -1.18 5.38 2.45
N LYS A 404 -0.94 4.80 3.63
CA LYS A 404 -1.94 4.69 4.70
C LYS A 404 -2.31 6.06 5.28
N LEU A 405 -1.36 6.94 5.50
CA LEU A 405 -1.63 8.30 5.98
C LEU A 405 -2.38 9.12 4.92
N LEU A 406 -1.93 9.09 3.67
CA LEU A 406 -2.58 9.80 2.55
C LEU A 406 -4.02 9.32 2.32
N SER A 407 -4.27 8.00 2.36
CA SER A 407 -5.62 7.45 2.18
C SER A 407 -6.60 7.84 3.28
N ASN A 408 -6.09 8.09 4.50
CA ASN A 408 -6.91 8.43 5.67
C ASN A 408 -7.00 9.94 5.93
N LEU A 409 -6.24 10.76 5.18
CA LEU A 409 -6.18 12.21 5.34
C LEU A 409 -7.57 12.88 5.31
N TRP A 410 -8.45 12.42 4.42
CA TRP A 410 -9.81 12.92 4.35
C TRP A 410 -10.64 12.63 5.60
N SER A 411 -10.48 11.44 6.19
CA SER A 411 -11.16 11.10 7.44
C SER A 411 -10.64 11.93 8.60
N ILE A 412 -9.32 12.14 8.65
CA ILE A 412 -8.66 12.98 9.65
C ILE A 412 -9.23 14.40 9.61
N LEU A 413 -9.23 15.02 8.43
CA LEU A 413 -9.78 16.37 8.22
C LEU A 413 -11.25 16.44 8.59
N ARG A 414 -12.05 15.43 8.24
CA ARG A 414 -13.47 15.38 8.58
C ARG A 414 -13.71 15.21 10.08
N SER A 415 -12.87 14.45 10.78
CA SER A 415 -12.99 14.26 12.23
C SER A 415 -12.71 15.54 12.99
N ALA A 416 -11.79 16.37 12.50
CA ALA A 416 -11.50 17.69 13.04
C ALA A 416 -12.64 18.70 12.81
N THR A 417 -13.57 18.43 11.89
CA THR A 417 -14.75 19.26 11.67
C THR A 417 -15.91 18.83 12.57
N ASN A 418 -16.24 19.63 13.58
CA ASN A 418 -17.40 19.41 14.44
C ASN A 418 -18.70 19.40 13.62
N GLY A 419 -19.22 18.22 13.27
CA GLY A 419 -20.61 18.08 12.79
C GLY A 419 -20.90 18.57 11.37
N GLY A 420 -19.89 18.87 10.53
CA GLY A 420 -20.07 19.09 9.09
C GLY A 420 -19.88 20.53 8.58
N GLU A 421 -19.59 21.49 9.44
CA GLU A 421 -19.05 22.80 9.03
C GLU A 421 -17.53 22.82 9.21
N VAL A 422 -16.83 23.23 8.14
CA VAL A 422 -15.37 23.24 8.10
C VAL A 422 -14.87 24.51 8.78
N VAL A 423 -14.58 24.43 10.08
CA VAL A 423 -13.97 25.52 10.88
C VAL A 423 -12.45 25.33 10.99
N LEU A 424 -11.79 25.06 9.87
CA LEU A 424 -10.32 25.10 9.80
C LEU A 424 -9.91 26.36 9.02
N PRO A 425 -8.87 27.09 9.48
CA PRO A 425 -8.26 28.14 8.69
C PRO A 425 -7.82 27.59 7.33
N MET A 426 -8.06 28.35 6.27
CA MET A 426 -7.67 27.94 4.91
C MET A 426 -6.16 27.79 4.76
N PHE A 427 -5.37 28.54 5.52
CA PHE A 427 -3.92 28.38 5.59
C PHE A 427 -3.52 26.94 5.97
N ASP A 428 -4.10 26.41 7.05
CA ASP A 428 -3.81 25.04 7.52
C ASP A 428 -4.23 23.98 6.48
N LEU A 429 -5.34 24.21 5.77
CA LEU A 429 -5.77 23.32 4.69
C LEU A 429 -4.78 23.33 3.52
N LEU A 430 -4.30 24.51 3.12
CA LEU A 430 -3.32 24.64 2.04
C LEU A 430 -1.98 24.00 2.44
N ASP A 431 -1.53 24.17 3.67
CA ASP A 431 -0.33 23.51 4.21
C ASP A 431 -0.48 21.97 4.14
N MET A 432 -1.64 21.44 4.51
CA MET A 432 -1.90 20.00 4.41
C MET A 432 -1.92 19.51 2.96
N ALA A 433 -2.43 20.30 2.01
CA ALA A 433 -2.41 19.97 0.58
C ALA A 433 -0.98 19.97 0.01
N ASP A 434 -0.15 20.92 0.41
CA ASP A 434 1.25 21.01 -0.01
C ASP A 434 2.08 19.87 0.59
N LEU A 435 1.89 19.59 1.88
CA LEU A 435 2.52 18.46 2.56
C LEU A 435 2.13 17.13 1.94
N ALA A 436 0.84 16.91 1.63
CA ALA A 436 0.39 15.72 0.91
C ALA A 436 1.08 15.61 -0.47
N GLY A 437 1.20 16.73 -1.19
CA GLY A 437 1.89 16.82 -2.48
C GLY A 437 3.39 16.53 -2.43
N ALA A 438 4.04 16.82 -1.31
CA ALA A 438 5.46 16.59 -1.12
C ALA A 438 5.80 15.13 -0.78
N VAL A 439 4.84 14.33 -0.31
CA VAL A 439 5.07 12.93 0.08
C VAL A 439 5.67 12.11 -1.06
N GLY A 440 6.85 11.52 -0.82
CA GLY A 440 7.57 10.67 -1.77
C GLY A 440 8.35 11.41 -2.87
N GLY A 441 8.31 12.74 -2.90
CA GLY A 441 9.07 13.55 -3.84
C GLY A 441 8.70 13.39 -5.33
N PRO A 442 9.54 13.89 -6.25
CA PRO A 442 9.28 13.84 -7.70
C PRO A 442 9.48 12.44 -8.31
N SER A 443 10.21 11.53 -7.66
CA SER A 443 10.50 10.17 -8.13
C SER A 443 9.63 9.09 -7.47
N ALA A 444 8.46 9.46 -6.94
CA ALA A 444 7.55 8.54 -6.26
C ALA A 444 7.06 7.40 -7.18
N ALA A 445 6.88 6.20 -6.61
CA ALA A 445 6.29 5.05 -7.31
C ALA A 445 4.88 5.37 -7.84
N SER A 446 4.50 4.81 -8.99
CA SER A 446 3.23 5.09 -9.69
C SER A 446 1.99 4.98 -8.80
N ASP A 447 1.96 4.02 -7.90
CA ASP A 447 0.84 3.79 -6.98
C ASP A 447 0.70 4.88 -5.92
N LEU A 448 1.82 5.45 -5.48
CA LEU A 448 1.84 6.53 -4.49
C LEU A 448 1.36 7.84 -5.14
N VAL A 449 1.71 8.08 -6.40
CA VAL A 449 1.28 9.26 -7.18
C VAL A 449 -0.25 9.37 -7.21
N HIS A 450 -0.96 8.27 -7.45
CA HIS A 450 -2.42 8.26 -7.45
C HIS A 450 -3.02 8.57 -6.07
N THR A 451 -2.45 7.99 -5.02
CA THR A 451 -2.93 8.19 -3.65
C THR A 451 -2.70 9.63 -3.18
N ARG A 452 -1.55 10.20 -3.57
CA ARG A 452 -1.21 11.61 -3.36
C ARG A 452 -2.20 12.55 -4.04
N GLN A 453 -2.47 12.34 -5.33
CA GLN A 453 -3.42 13.15 -6.08
C GLN A 453 -4.83 13.07 -5.47
N ALA A 454 -5.27 11.88 -5.06
CA ALA A 454 -6.55 11.70 -4.38
C ALA A 454 -6.61 12.44 -3.04
N ALA A 455 -5.52 12.43 -2.26
CA ALA A 455 -5.42 13.16 -1.00
C ALA A 455 -5.46 14.68 -1.22
N GLN A 456 -4.70 15.21 -2.19
CA GLN A 456 -4.72 16.63 -2.54
C GLN A 456 -6.09 17.07 -3.06
N GLN A 457 -6.76 16.26 -3.88
CA GLN A 457 -8.13 16.53 -4.33
C GLN A 457 -9.12 16.58 -3.16
N ALA A 458 -8.98 15.68 -2.20
CA ALA A 458 -9.85 15.65 -1.02
C ALA A 458 -9.72 16.92 -0.16
N VAL A 459 -8.51 17.50 -0.07
CA VAL A 459 -8.29 18.80 0.58
C VAL A 459 -8.84 19.94 -0.28
N ALA A 460 -8.59 19.91 -1.58
CA ALA A 460 -9.10 20.91 -2.52
C ALA A 460 -10.63 21.03 -2.48
N ASP A 461 -11.35 19.91 -2.44
CA ASP A 461 -12.81 19.88 -2.32
C ASP A 461 -13.32 20.58 -1.03
N ILE A 462 -12.52 20.58 0.04
CA ILE A 462 -12.86 21.28 1.30
C ILE A 462 -12.62 22.78 1.14
N VAL A 463 -11.47 23.17 0.57
CA VAL A 463 -11.12 24.56 0.30
C VAL A 463 -12.15 25.19 -0.65
N PHE A 464 -12.51 24.53 -1.74
CA PHE A 464 -13.49 25.04 -2.70
C PHE A 464 -14.86 25.28 -2.07
N ARG A 465 -15.32 24.40 -1.15
CA ARG A 465 -16.56 24.65 -0.40
C ARG A 465 -16.45 25.86 0.53
N GLN A 466 -15.31 26.07 1.18
CA GLN A 466 -15.12 27.25 2.02
C GLN A 466 -15.14 28.54 1.18
N VAL A 467 -14.48 28.51 0.02
CA VAL A 467 -14.42 29.61 -0.96
C VAL A 467 -15.81 29.94 -1.52
N GLU A 468 -16.63 28.94 -1.84
CA GLU A 468 -18.00 29.12 -2.32
C GLU A 468 -18.95 29.68 -1.24
N GLN A 469 -18.74 29.32 0.02
CA GLN A 469 -19.59 29.74 1.14
C GLN A 469 -19.33 31.18 1.58
N ASP A 470 -18.08 31.64 1.57
CA ASP A 470 -17.70 32.95 2.11
C ASP A 470 -16.53 33.58 1.35
N LYS A 471 -16.85 34.58 0.52
CA LYS A 471 -15.86 35.33 -0.27
C LYS A 471 -14.87 36.11 0.58
N SER A 472 -15.25 36.51 1.80
CA SER A 472 -14.42 37.37 2.67
C SER A 472 -13.29 36.62 3.37
N LYS A 473 -13.31 35.29 3.35
CA LYS A 473 -12.30 34.44 4.00
C LYS A 473 -11.08 34.15 3.12
N VAL A 474 -11.12 34.51 1.84
CA VAL A 474 -9.99 34.32 0.92
C VAL A 474 -9.08 35.54 1.01
N ASP A 475 -7.97 35.38 1.73
CA ASP A 475 -6.88 36.35 1.66
C ASP A 475 -6.26 36.31 0.25
N VAL A 476 -6.10 37.49 -0.36
CA VAL A 476 -5.49 37.67 -1.68
C VAL A 476 -4.11 37.02 -1.73
N ALA A 477 -3.35 37.04 -0.63
CA ALA A 477 -2.03 36.41 -0.54
C ALA A 477 -2.07 34.87 -0.68
N LEU A 478 -3.19 34.22 -0.36
CA LEU A 478 -3.34 32.76 -0.42
C LEU A 478 -3.85 32.28 -1.78
N LEU A 479 -4.40 33.18 -2.60
CA LEU A 479 -4.99 32.85 -3.89
C LEU A 479 -4.02 32.15 -4.88
N PRO A 480 -2.69 32.42 -4.94
CA PRO A 480 -1.80 31.65 -5.82
C PRO A 480 -1.70 30.18 -5.40
N ARG A 481 -1.76 29.89 -4.09
CA ARG A 481 -1.76 28.52 -3.56
C ARG A 481 -3.09 27.82 -3.85
N VAL A 482 -4.22 28.52 -3.70
CA VAL A 482 -5.54 28.00 -4.08
C VAL A 482 -5.58 27.65 -5.57
N LEU A 483 -5.03 28.51 -6.43
CA LEU A 483 -4.95 28.27 -7.87
C LEU A 483 -4.06 27.09 -8.25
N ARG A 484 -3.18 26.59 -7.38
CA ARG A 484 -2.35 25.40 -7.65
C ARG A 484 -3.03 24.09 -7.24
N LEU A 485 -4.19 24.15 -6.57
CA LEU A 485 -4.92 22.97 -6.15
C LEU A 485 -5.52 22.19 -7.33
N PRO A 486 -5.58 20.86 -7.25
CA PRO A 486 -6.20 20.05 -8.29
C PRO A 486 -7.71 20.31 -8.37
N GLY A 487 -8.27 20.33 -9.58
CA GLY A 487 -9.70 20.54 -9.81
C GLY A 487 -10.17 22.00 -9.76
N VAL A 488 -9.29 22.96 -9.50
CA VAL A 488 -9.65 24.40 -9.39
C VAL A 488 -10.27 24.97 -10.67
N ALA A 489 -9.97 24.39 -11.84
CA ALA A 489 -10.60 24.76 -13.11
C ALA A 489 -12.14 24.59 -13.11
N GLU A 490 -12.70 23.74 -12.24
CA GLU A 490 -14.16 23.57 -12.12
C GLU A 490 -14.86 24.81 -11.53
N ILE A 491 -14.12 25.64 -10.77
CA ILE A 491 -14.62 26.85 -10.12
C ILE A 491 -14.06 28.15 -10.76
N ASP A 492 -13.44 28.07 -11.94
CA ASP A 492 -12.79 29.21 -12.63
C ASP A 492 -13.71 30.45 -12.76
N LYS A 493 -14.97 30.24 -13.14
CA LYS A 493 -15.98 31.32 -13.24
C LYS A 493 -16.28 32.00 -11.92
N PHE A 494 -16.37 31.20 -10.86
CA PHE A 494 -16.63 31.70 -9.52
C PHE A 494 -15.43 32.50 -9.00
N LEU A 495 -14.23 31.93 -9.14
CA LEU A 495 -12.98 32.59 -8.79
C LEU A 495 -12.80 33.89 -9.57
N THR A 496 -13.12 33.92 -10.87
CA THR A 496 -13.05 35.13 -11.69
C THR A 496 -13.91 36.26 -11.13
N THR A 497 -15.16 35.95 -10.79
CA THR A 497 -16.10 36.93 -10.19
C THR A 497 -15.58 37.46 -8.85
N MET A 498 -14.91 36.62 -8.06
CA MET A 498 -14.28 37.03 -6.81
C MET A 498 -13.02 37.87 -7.06
N CYS A 499 -12.14 37.44 -7.97
CA CYS A 499 -10.88 38.12 -8.24
C CYS A 499 -11.10 39.55 -8.73
N GLN A 500 -12.16 39.78 -9.53
CA GLN A 500 -12.53 41.10 -10.06
C GLN A 500 -12.62 42.20 -8.99
N SER A 501 -13.02 41.90 -7.75
CA SER A 501 -13.08 42.91 -6.67
C SER A 501 -11.71 43.30 -6.12
N PHE A 502 -10.69 42.45 -6.27
CA PHE A 502 -9.35 42.65 -5.72
C PHE A 502 -8.32 43.08 -6.76
N VAL A 503 -8.63 42.98 -8.06
CA VAL A 503 -7.72 43.33 -9.16
C VAL A 503 -7.10 44.73 -9.00
N ALA A 504 -7.86 45.70 -8.48
CA ALA A 504 -7.39 47.08 -8.31
C ALA A 504 -6.41 47.27 -7.13
N GLU A 505 -6.36 46.32 -6.19
CA GLU A 505 -5.55 46.41 -4.97
C GLU A 505 -4.19 45.71 -5.12
N VAL A 506 -4.01 44.94 -6.21
CA VAL A 506 -2.85 44.08 -6.45
C VAL A 506 -1.80 44.81 -7.29
N GLY A 507 -0.52 44.69 -6.94
CA GLY A 507 0.59 45.25 -7.73
C GLY A 507 0.96 44.38 -8.94
N LEU A 508 1.73 44.93 -9.88
CA LEU A 508 2.13 44.25 -11.13
C LEU A 508 2.79 42.87 -10.88
N GLU A 509 3.72 42.76 -9.92
CA GLU A 509 4.42 41.50 -9.63
C GLU A 509 3.47 40.40 -9.14
N GLN A 510 2.54 40.76 -8.24
CA GLN A 510 1.53 39.85 -7.72
C GLN A 510 0.54 39.45 -8.83
N ALA A 511 0.11 40.39 -9.68
CA ALA A 511 -0.73 40.10 -10.84
C ALA A 511 -0.06 39.07 -11.78
N LEU A 512 1.25 39.19 -12.02
CA LEU A 512 2.00 38.22 -12.82
C LEU A 512 2.14 36.86 -12.14
N GLU A 513 2.28 36.81 -10.81
CA GLU A 513 2.25 35.54 -10.07
C GLU A 513 0.89 34.84 -10.16
N PHE A 514 -0.21 35.60 -10.11
CA PHE A 514 -1.55 35.08 -10.33
C PHE A 514 -1.72 34.50 -11.74
N VAL A 515 -1.27 35.23 -12.76
CA VAL A 515 -1.29 34.76 -14.16
C VAL A 515 -0.52 33.45 -14.32
N LYS A 516 0.69 33.35 -13.74
CA LYS A 516 1.48 32.11 -13.75
C LYS A 516 0.74 30.96 -13.08
N SER A 517 0.22 31.19 -11.88
CA SER A 517 -0.43 30.15 -11.08
C SER A 517 -1.74 29.67 -11.71
N ALA A 518 -2.55 30.58 -12.26
CA ALA A 518 -3.77 30.26 -12.99
C ALA A 518 -3.50 29.53 -14.32
N GLY A 519 -2.42 29.91 -15.03
CA GLY A 519 -2.00 29.24 -16.26
C GLY A 519 -1.58 27.79 -16.06
N LEU A 520 -0.93 27.47 -14.92
CA LEU A 520 -0.55 26.09 -14.57
C LEU A 520 -1.77 25.20 -14.28
N SER A 521 -2.83 25.76 -13.71
CA SER A 521 -4.05 25.03 -13.36
C SER A 521 -5.17 25.11 -14.40
N SER A 522 -4.89 25.73 -15.55
CA SER A 522 -5.87 25.90 -16.64
C SER A 522 -7.10 26.74 -16.25
N CYS A 523 -6.95 27.67 -15.30
CA CYS A 523 -7.94 28.70 -14.96
C CYS A 523 -7.83 29.88 -15.92
N VAL A 524 -8.41 29.74 -17.11
CA VAL A 524 -8.23 30.69 -18.22
C VAL A 524 -8.90 32.04 -17.92
N GLU A 525 -10.07 32.05 -17.29
CA GLU A 525 -10.80 33.28 -17.02
C GLU A 525 -10.11 34.13 -15.93
N VAL A 526 -9.63 33.49 -14.86
CA VAL A 526 -8.83 34.16 -13.82
C VAL A 526 -7.52 34.69 -14.41
N ALA A 527 -6.82 33.87 -15.21
CA ALA A 527 -5.56 34.29 -15.83
C ALA A 527 -5.78 35.50 -16.76
N ASN A 528 -6.83 35.50 -17.57
CA ASN A 528 -7.18 36.65 -18.43
C ASN A 528 -7.47 37.92 -17.62
N THR A 529 -8.21 37.80 -16.51
CA THR A 529 -8.59 38.94 -15.67
C THR A 529 -7.37 39.66 -15.10
N PHE A 530 -6.41 38.90 -14.53
CA PHE A 530 -5.16 39.49 -14.01
C PHE A 530 -4.20 39.90 -15.12
N ALA A 531 -4.21 39.22 -16.27
CA ALA A 531 -3.42 39.59 -17.44
C ALA A 531 -3.83 40.97 -18.00
N THR A 532 -5.13 41.22 -18.21
CA THR A 532 -5.63 42.52 -18.67
C THR A 532 -5.28 43.63 -17.69
N SER A 533 -5.37 43.36 -16.39
CA SER A 533 -4.95 44.30 -15.35
C SER A 533 -3.46 44.61 -15.38
N ALA A 534 -2.62 43.59 -15.51
CA ALA A 534 -1.16 43.76 -15.61
C ALA A 534 -0.77 44.62 -16.82
N LEU A 535 -1.44 44.45 -17.97
CA LEU A 535 -1.23 45.31 -19.14
C LEU A 535 -1.60 46.77 -18.89
N LEU A 536 -2.73 47.03 -18.22
CA LEU A 536 -3.14 48.38 -17.84
C LEU A 536 -2.13 49.02 -16.88
N MET A 537 -1.65 48.27 -15.89
CA MET A 537 -0.63 48.74 -14.93
C MET A 537 0.67 49.11 -15.64
N MET A 538 1.09 48.32 -16.63
CA MET A 538 2.27 48.63 -17.45
C MET A 538 2.10 49.94 -18.22
N ASP A 539 0.94 50.20 -18.81
CA ASP A 539 0.67 51.45 -19.55
C ASP A 539 0.69 52.69 -18.65
N THR A 540 0.33 52.53 -17.37
CA THR A 540 0.28 53.62 -16.40
C THR A 540 1.59 53.85 -15.64
N LYS A 541 2.58 52.95 -15.79
CA LYS A 541 3.86 53.02 -15.06
C LYS A 541 4.72 54.18 -15.59
N GLN A 542 5.15 55.08 -14.71
CA GLN A 542 6.11 56.14 -15.02
C GLN A 542 7.41 55.96 -14.22
N PRO A 543 8.59 55.97 -14.85
CA PRO A 543 8.83 56.05 -16.31
C PRO A 543 8.34 54.81 -17.07
N GLU A 544 8.10 54.97 -18.38
CA GLU A 544 7.68 53.85 -19.24
C GLU A 544 8.65 52.67 -19.11
N PRO A 545 8.13 51.43 -18.95
CA PRO A 545 8.97 50.25 -18.82
C PRO A 545 9.80 50.04 -20.09
N SER A 546 11.05 49.62 -19.91
CA SER A 546 11.95 49.29 -21.03
C SER A 546 11.36 48.20 -21.93
N THR A 547 11.77 48.16 -23.21
CA THR A 547 11.32 47.12 -24.15
C THR A 547 11.56 45.70 -23.61
N GLU A 548 12.65 45.50 -22.86
CA GLU A 548 13.01 44.21 -22.24
C GLU A 548 12.04 43.84 -21.10
N GLU A 549 11.70 44.79 -20.22
CA GLU A 549 10.67 44.60 -19.19
C GLU A 549 9.31 44.27 -19.80
N GLN A 550 8.93 44.96 -20.88
CA GLN A 550 7.66 44.72 -21.56
C GLN A 550 7.60 43.30 -22.15
N LEU A 551 8.66 42.87 -22.85
CA LEU A 551 8.74 41.52 -23.43
C LEU A 551 8.74 40.43 -22.34
N GLN A 552 9.36 40.66 -21.18
CA GLN A 552 9.33 39.72 -20.07
C GLN A 552 7.90 39.50 -19.54
N VAL A 553 7.12 40.56 -19.42
CA VAL A 553 5.70 40.46 -19.02
C VAL A 553 4.88 39.70 -20.07
N LEU A 554 5.05 40.05 -21.36
CA LEU A 554 4.38 39.36 -22.45
C LEU A 554 4.74 37.87 -22.51
N ARG A 555 5.99 37.52 -22.22
CA ARG A 555 6.45 36.12 -22.11
C ARG A 555 5.72 35.36 -21.00
N ILE A 556 5.64 35.96 -19.80
CA ILE A 556 4.95 35.35 -18.66
C ILE A 556 3.48 35.08 -19.02
N MET A 557 2.79 36.08 -19.54
CA MET A 557 1.37 35.95 -19.88
C MET A 557 1.12 35.00 -21.06
N GLY A 558 1.98 35.04 -22.08
CA GLY A 558 1.96 34.10 -23.20
C GLY A 558 2.17 32.66 -22.74
N SER A 559 3.13 32.44 -21.82
CA SER A 559 3.39 31.13 -21.24
C SER A 559 2.19 30.62 -20.42
N ALA A 560 1.42 31.50 -19.79
CA ALA A 560 0.20 31.16 -19.07
C ALA A 560 -1.00 30.93 -19.99
N GLY A 561 -0.94 31.36 -21.26
CA GLY A 561 -2.06 31.28 -22.20
C GLY A 561 -3.13 32.36 -21.98
N ALA A 562 -2.79 33.47 -21.32
CA ALA A 562 -3.73 34.53 -20.94
C ALA A 562 -3.62 35.74 -21.87
N ALA A 563 -4.73 36.41 -22.18
CA ALA A 563 -4.82 37.64 -22.99
C ALA A 563 -4.02 37.57 -24.31
N LEU A 564 -4.07 36.42 -24.99
CA LEU A 564 -3.21 36.13 -26.15
C LEU A 564 -3.40 37.11 -27.32
N GLU A 565 -4.61 37.63 -27.49
CA GLU A 565 -4.92 38.64 -28.51
C GLU A 565 -4.24 39.98 -28.19
N ASP A 566 -4.41 40.49 -26.98
CA ASP A 566 -3.81 41.75 -26.51
C ASP A 566 -2.27 41.70 -26.55
N ILE A 567 -1.71 40.57 -26.09
CA ILE A 567 -0.26 40.32 -26.14
C ILE A 567 0.23 40.34 -27.59
N SER A 568 -0.49 39.70 -28.51
CA SER A 568 -0.08 39.64 -29.91
C SER A 568 -0.10 41.02 -30.58
N GLY A 569 -1.06 41.88 -30.22
CA GLY A 569 -1.11 43.27 -30.67
C GLY A 569 0.09 44.08 -30.18
N ARG A 570 0.43 43.99 -28.89
CA ARG A 570 1.59 44.69 -28.32
C ARG A 570 2.92 44.18 -28.86
N LEU A 571 3.04 42.86 -29.02
CA LEU A 571 4.23 42.23 -29.60
C LEU A 571 4.49 42.73 -31.02
N ALA A 572 3.45 42.92 -31.84
CA ALA A 572 3.60 43.46 -33.19
C ALA A 572 4.22 44.87 -33.20
N GLY A 573 3.83 45.73 -32.25
CA GLY A 573 4.41 47.06 -32.09
C GLY A 573 5.86 47.06 -31.61
N LEU A 574 6.22 46.11 -30.74
CA LEU A 574 7.56 46.01 -30.15
C LEU A 574 8.56 45.20 -30.99
N ALA A 575 8.09 44.39 -31.95
CA ALA A 575 8.92 43.44 -32.69
C ALA A 575 10.09 44.10 -33.45
N SER A 576 9.92 45.33 -33.93
CA SER A 576 10.97 46.07 -34.64
C SER A 576 12.13 46.45 -33.72
N ALA A 577 11.84 46.89 -32.49
CA ALA A 577 12.83 47.30 -31.49
C ALA A 577 13.40 46.13 -30.66
N ALA A 578 12.67 45.01 -30.56
CA ALA A 578 13.06 43.84 -29.77
C ALA A 578 14.35 43.16 -30.28
N LYS A 579 15.16 42.62 -29.37
CA LYS A 579 16.24 41.68 -29.71
C LYS A 579 15.64 40.39 -30.27
N VAL A 580 16.41 39.67 -31.10
CA VAL A 580 15.91 38.45 -31.76
C VAL A 580 15.58 37.37 -30.74
N GLU A 581 16.42 37.18 -29.72
CA GLU A 581 16.24 36.19 -28.67
C GLU A 581 14.94 36.42 -27.88
N ASP A 582 14.71 37.64 -27.40
CA ASP A 582 13.53 38.01 -26.62
C ASP A 582 12.24 37.87 -27.45
N LEU A 583 12.31 38.27 -28.73
CA LEU A 583 11.20 38.11 -29.67
C LEU A 583 10.86 36.64 -29.90
N VAL A 584 11.88 35.77 -30.06
CA VAL A 584 11.68 34.32 -30.20
C VAL A 584 11.00 33.74 -28.95
N GLU A 585 11.43 34.13 -27.75
CA GLU A 585 10.84 33.59 -26.51
C GLU A 585 9.35 33.92 -26.37
N VAL A 586 8.94 35.14 -26.68
CA VAL A 586 7.52 35.54 -26.61
C VAL A 586 6.70 34.86 -27.71
N VAL A 587 7.25 34.80 -28.94
CA VAL A 587 6.61 34.12 -30.07
C VAL A 587 6.40 32.63 -29.79
N LEU A 588 7.39 31.96 -29.18
CA LEU A 588 7.26 30.57 -28.74
C LEU A 588 6.22 30.41 -27.64
N ALA A 589 6.23 31.28 -26.62
CA ALA A 589 5.28 31.22 -25.51
C ALA A 589 3.82 31.27 -25.98
N ILE A 590 3.51 32.14 -26.96
CA ILE A 590 2.18 32.25 -27.58
C ILE A 590 1.92 31.08 -28.55
N GLY A 591 2.92 30.74 -29.37
CA GLY A 591 2.85 29.73 -30.41
C GLY A 591 2.57 28.32 -29.89
N GLU A 592 3.18 27.95 -28.77
CA GLU A 592 3.00 26.64 -28.14
C GLU A 592 1.59 26.41 -27.59
N ARG A 593 0.85 27.49 -27.32
CA ARG A 593 -0.56 27.48 -26.94
C ARG A 593 -1.50 27.33 -28.15
N GLY A 594 -0.96 27.35 -29.37
CA GLY A 594 -1.70 27.14 -30.60
C GLY A 594 -2.56 28.33 -31.05
N PHE A 595 -2.32 29.51 -30.46
CA PHE A 595 -3.02 30.75 -30.80
C PHE A 595 -2.52 31.34 -32.12
N SER A 596 -3.43 31.87 -32.93
CA SER A 596 -3.12 32.46 -34.23
C SER A 596 -3.92 33.75 -34.41
N SER A 597 -3.21 34.85 -34.69
CA SER A 597 -3.77 36.16 -35.01
C SER A 597 -2.95 36.83 -36.13
N ASP A 598 -3.53 37.86 -36.76
CA ASP A 598 -2.83 38.67 -37.78
C ASP A 598 -1.68 39.48 -37.14
N SER A 599 -1.88 40.03 -35.94
CA SER A 599 -0.83 40.73 -35.19
C SER A 599 0.36 39.82 -34.86
N LEU A 600 0.10 38.56 -34.47
CA LEU A 600 1.17 37.58 -34.26
C LEU A 600 1.90 37.24 -35.57
N ALA A 601 1.17 37.16 -36.68
CA ALA A 601 1.78 36.93 -37.99
C ALA A 601 2.69 38.10 -38.41
N GLN A 602 2.31 39.35 -38.12
CA GLN A 602 3.14 40.53 -38.34
C GLN A 602 4.43 40.49 -37.50
N ALA A 603 4.32 40.22 -36.20
CA ALA A 603 5.50 40.06 -35.33
C ALA A 603 6.43 38.93 -35.83
N THR A 604 5.84 37.82 -36.27
CA THR A 604 6.56 36.68 -36.85
C THR A 604 7.23 37.04 -38.18
N GLN A 605 6.62 37.90 -39.00
CA GLN A 605 7.22 38.38 -40.24
C GLN A 605 8.45 39.26 -39.98
N VAL A 606 8.39 40.13 -38.96
CA VAL A 606 9.55 40.91 -38.49
C VAL A 606 10.64 39.97 -37.97
N LEU A 607 10.27 38.96 -37.17
CA LEU A 607 11.21 37.94 -36.72
C LEU A 607 11.88 37.25 -37.92
N ALA A 608 11.11 36.80 -38.91
CA ALA A 608 11.63 36.14 -40.11
C ALA A 608 12.64 37.01 -40.89
N ALA A 609 12.43 38.33 -40.92
CA ALA A 609 13.38 39.27 -41.53
C ALA A 609 14.68 39.39 -40.71
N LYS A 610 14.60 39.44 -39.38
CA LYS A 610 15.77 39.48 -38.50
C LYS A 610 16.57 38.17 -38.50
N LEU A 611 15.89 37.02 -38.64
CA LEU A 611 16.51 35.70 -38.79
C LEU A 611 17.38 35.58 -40.06
N ALA A 612 17.13 36.41 -41.08
CA ALA A 612 17.96 36.41 -42.29
C ALA A 612 19.34 37.06 -42.06
N SER A 613 19.46 37.97 -41.08
CA SER A 613 20.70 38.69 -40.80
C SER A 613 21.42 38.21 -39.54
N GLN A 614 20.73 37.51 -38.63
CA GLN A 614 21.29 37.01 -37.37
C GLN A 614 21.08 35.49 -37.23
N GLN A 615 22.15 34.75 -36.92
CA GLN A 615 22.08 33.32 -36.70
C GLN A 615 21.67 33.01 -35.26
N LEU A 616 20.61 32.22 -35.09
CA LEU A 616 20.21 31.63 -33.81
C LEU A 616 20.81 30.24 -33.62
N GLN A 617 20.83 29.82 -32.35
CA GLN A 617 21.17 28.44 -32.02
C GLN A 617 20.19 27.43 -32.66
N PRO A 618 20.69 26.27 -33.15
CA PRO A 618 19.86 25.22 -33.74
C PRO A 618 18.66 24.79 -32.88
N ALA A 619 18.82 24.73 -31.56
CA ALA A 619 17.74 24.35 -30.64
C ALA A 619 16.53 25.30 -30.72
N ARG A 620 16.75 26.62 -30.79
CA ARG A 620 15.68 27.61 -30.88
C ARG A 620 14.97 27.60 -32.23
N LEU A 621 15.71 27.35 -33.30
CA LEU A 621 15.15 27.15 -34.64
C LEU A 621 14.24 25.92 -34.70
N LEU A 622 14.64 24.82 -34.03
CA LEU A 622 13.81 23.62 -33.90
C LEU A 622 12.53 23.89 -33.09
N GLU A 623 12.63 24.59 -31.96
CA GLU A 623 11.46 24.97 -31.14
C GLU A 623 10.44 25.78 -31.95
N LEU A 624 10.91 26.75 -32.76
CA LEU A 624 10.03 27.55 -33.65
C LEU A 624 9.33 26.69 -34.69
N ALA A 625 10.06 25.75 -35.31
CA ALA A 625 9.47 24.81 -36.26
C ALA A 625 8.40 23.93 -35.58
N VAL A 626 8.66 23.41 -34.38
CA VAL A 626 7.70 22.60 -33.63
C VAL A 626 6.48 23.41 -33.20
N ALA A 627 6.65 24.64 -32.72
CA ALA A 627 5.53 25.51 -32.35
C ALA A 627 4.59 25.79 -33.56
N SER A 628 5.13 25.84 -34.78
CA SER A 628 4.34 26.06 -35.99
C SER A 628 3.36 24.94 -36.34
N THR A 629 3.54 23.73 -35.79
CA THR A 629 2.55 22.65 -35.93
C THR A 629 1.28 22.96 -35.16
N LYS A 630 1.34 23.89 -34.21
CA LYS A 630 0.22 24.30 -33.35
C LYS A 630 -0.37 25.65 -33.77
N SER A 631 0.39 26.58 -34.33
CA SER A 631 -0.09 27.92 -34.74
C SER A 631 0.25 28.24 -36.20
N SER A 632 -0.75 28.70 -36.96
CA SER A 632 -0.57 29.07 -38.37
C SER A 632 0.11 30.43 -38.55
N SER A 633 0.04 31.31 -37.54
CA SER A 633 0.68 32.64 -37.56
C SER A 633 2.21 32.57 -37.56
N LEU A 634 2.79 31.42 -37.16
CA LEU A 634 4.24 31.18 -37.16
C LEU A 634 4.82 30.90 -38.56
N SER A 635 3.97 30.71 -39.57
CA SER A 635 4.39 30.34 -40.94
C SER A 635 5.51 31.21 -41.53
N PRO A 636 5.52 32.56 -41.37
CA PRO A 636 6.62 33.38 -41.85
C PRO A 636 7.98 33.02 -41.25
N ALA A 637 8.03 32.71 -39.94
CA ALA A 637 9.27 32.33 -39.26
C ALA A 637 9.75 30.94 -39.70
N VAL A 638 8.84 30.00 -39.95
CA VAL A 638 9.20 28.65 -40.46
C VAL A 638 9.90 28.74 -41.82
N GLY A 639 9.49 29.67 -42.69
CA GLY A 639 10.18 29.96 -43.94
C GLY A 639 11.63 30.38 -43.73
N ALA A 640 11.86 31.31 -42.79
CA ALA A 640 13.21 31.75 -42.45
C ALA A 640 14.04 30.63 -41.79
N VAL A 641 13.43 29.84 -40.90
CA VAL A 641 14.05 28.66 -40.28
C VAL A 641 14.48 27.65 -41.35
N ALA A 642 13.61 27.34 -42.31
CA ALA A 642 13.92 26.40 -43.39
C ALA A 642 15.13 26.86 -44.22
N ARG A 643 15.21 28.15 -44.57
CA ARG A 643 16.38 28.71 -45.29
C ARG A 643 17.66 28.67 -44.45
N ALA A 644 17.59 29.06 -43.17
CA ALA A 644 18.75 29.03 -42.27
C ALA A 644 19.29 27.62 -42.06
N VAL A 645 18.40 26.63 -41.93
CA VAL A 645 18.78 25.21 -41.81
C VAL A 645 19.32 24.68 -43.13
N ALA A 646 18.71 25.01 -44.27
CA ALA A 646 19.18 24.57 -45.59
C ALA A 646 20.61 25.04 -45.89
N ALA A 647 20.99 26.23 -45.43
CA ALA A 647 22.35 26.76 -45.57
C ALA A 647 23.40 25.94 -44.79
N ASN A 648 23.04 25.37 -43.64
CA ASN A 648 23.96 24.71 -42.71
C ASN A 648 23.55 23.26 -42.37
N ALA A 649 22.76 22.58 -43.20
CA ALA A 649 22.17 21.28 -42.86
C ALA A 649 23.17 20.19 -42.44
N ALA A 650 24.41 20.27 -42.94
CA ALA A 650 25.48 19.32 -42.63
C ALA A 650 26.05 19.45 -41.20
N SER A 651 25.93 20.61 -40.55
CA SER A 651 26.41 20.82 -39.18
C SER A 651 25.38 20.47 -38.11
N TRP A 652 24.15 20.11 -38.50
CA TRP A 652 23.07 19.79 -37.59
C TRP A 652 23.13 18.34 -37.11
N PRO A 653 22.77 18.06 -35.84
CA PRO A 653 22.52 16.71 -35.38
C PRO A 653 21.41 16.06 -36.21
N VAL A 654 21.67 14.85 -36.72
CA VAL A 654 20.77 14.13 -37.64
C VAL A 654 19.38 13.91 -37.03
N SER A 655 19.28 13.60 -35.73
CA SER A 655 18.00 13.47 -35.01
C SER A 655 17.21 14.79 -35.00
N ASP A 656 17.87 15.93 -34.79
CA ASP A 656 17.21 17.23 -34.73
C ASP A 656 16.78 17.70 -36.11
N LEU A 657 17.58 17.41 -37.14
CA LEU A 657 17.21 17.65 -38.53
C LEU A 657 15.97 16.84 -38.92
N VAL A 658 15.88 15.56 -38.53
CA VAL A 658 14.69 14.73 -38.74
C VAL A 658 13.46 15.29 -38.02
N ARG A 659 13.61 15.73 -36.77
CA ARG A 659 12.51 16.36 -36.01
C ARG A 659 12.03 17.65 -36.68
N LEU A 660 12.97 18.45 -37.19
CA LEU A 660 12.67 19.69 -37.88
C LEU A 660 11.91 19.43 -39.18
N LEU A 661 12.35 18.47 -39.99
CA LEU A 661 11.64 18.07 -41.22
C LEU A 661 10.20 17.64 -40.91
N LEU A 662 10.00 16.82 -39.87
CA LEU A 662 8.67 16.41 -39.45
C LEU A 662 7.81 17.59 -38.97
N ALA A 663 8.41 18.53 -38.25
CA ALA A 663 7.71 19.73 -37.79
C ALA A 663 7.28 20.62 -38.96
N VAL A 664 8.17 20.84 -39.94
CA VAL A 664 7.86 21.61 -41.16
C VAL A 664 6.76 20.91 -41.98
N ALA A 665 6.81 19.59 -42.13
CA ALA A 665 5.80 18.81 -42.83
C ALA A 665 4.41 18.88 -42.15
N LYS A 666 4.38 19.03 -40.82
CA LYS A 666 3.15 19.14 -40.01
C LYS A 666 2.73 20.57 -39.69
N ALA A 667 3.42 21.57 -40.23
CA ALA A 667 3.06 22.97 -39.99
C ALA A 667 1.62 23.25 -40.47
N LYS A 668 0.88 24.08 -39.72
CA LYS A 668 -0.54 24.38 -40.04
C LYS A 668 -0.75 25.06 -41.39
N LYS A 669 0.23 25.86 -41.82
CA LYS A 669 0.24 26.51 -43.14
C LYS A 669 1.39 25.96 -43.94
N ALA A 670 1.11 25.54 -45.17
CA ALA A 670 2.13 25.00 -46.06
C ALA A 670 3.25 26.01 -46.26
N LEU A 671 4.48 25.51 -46.19
CA LEU A 671 5.67 26.29 -46.53
C LEU A 671 5.66 26.65 -48.02
N ASN A 672 6.30 27.76 -48.37
CA ASN A 672 6.60 28.08 -49.76
C ASN A 672 7.29 26.86 -50.44
N PRO A 673 6.80 26.37 -51.58
CA PRO A 673 7.36 25.20 -52.27
C PRO A 673 8.86 25.29 -52.54
N GLU A 674 9.38 26.50 -52.81
CA GLU A 674 10.80 26.73 -53.06
C GLU A 674 11.66 26.51 -51.81
N ASP A 675 11.32 27.15 -50.69
CA ASP A 675 12.01 26.98 -49.40
C ASP A 675 11.98 25.50 -48.95
N LYS A 676 10.84 24.85 -49.19
CA LYS A 676 10.62 23.44 -48.85
C LYS A 676 11.50 22.50 -49.66
N SER A 677 11.57 22.72 -50.98
CA SER A 677 12.41 21.92 -51.89
C SER A 677 13.90 22.10 -51.58
N GLN A 678 14.34 23.33 -51.30
CA GLN A 678 15.73 23.61 -50.92
C GLN A 678 16.12 22.92 -49.60
N LEU A 679 15.25 23.01 -48.58
CA LEU A 679 15.46 22.33 -47.30
C LEU A 679 15.57 20.82 -47.47
N LEU A 680 14.62 20.20 -48.19
CA LEU A 680 14.60 18.75 -48.42
C LEU A 680 15.83 18.28 -49.19
N THR A 681 16.24 19.02 -50.23
CA THR A 681 17.41 18.69 -51.05
C THR A 681 18.70 18.72 -50.22
N LYS A 682 18.89 19.78 -49.42
CA LYS A 682 20.08 19.92 -48.57
C LYS A 682 20.08 18.94 -47.40
N ALA A 683 18.92 18.68 -46.80
CA ALA A 683 18.78 17.68 -45.76
C ALA A 683 19.03 16.25 -46.29
N ALA A 684 18.59 15.94 -47.52
CA ALA A 684 18.85 14.63 -48.13
C ALA A 684 20.35 14.32 -48.26
N VAL A 685 21.16 15.31 -48.64
CA VAL A 685 22.62 15.17 -48.72
C VAL A 685 23.24 14.87 -47.35
N ALA A 686 22.76 15.52 -46.29
CA ALA A 686 23.26 15.30 -44.93
C ALA A 686 22.78 13.98 -44.31
N LEU A 687 21.53 13.58 -44.58
CA LEU A 687 20.89 12.41 -43.97
C LEU A 687 21.28 11.08 -44.61
N LYS A 688 21.39 11.02 -45.95
CA LYS A 688 21.64 9.76 -46.69
C LYS A 688 22.84 8.94 -46.17
N PRO A 689 24.03 9.54 -45.91
CA PRO A 689 25.18 8.78 -45.42
C PRO A 689 25.01 8.22 -44.00
N GLN A 690 24.09 8.77 -43.21
CA GLN A 690 23.94 8.47 -41.78
C GLN A 690 22.65 7.71 -41.43
N LEU A 691 21.85 7.32 -42.42
CA LEU A 691 20.59 6.57 -42.22
C LEU A 691 20.81 5.27 -41.42
N GLY A 692 21.94 4.59 -41.64
CA GLY A 692 22.32 3.37 -40.92
C GLY A 692 22.59 3.56 -39.42
N PHE A 693 22.85 4.78 -38.95
CA PHE A 693 23.11 5.07 -37.54
C PHE A 693 21.89 5.66 -36.81
N LEU A 694 20.81 5.95 -37.54
CA LEU A 694 19.62 6.56 -36.94
C LEU A 694 18.85 5.55 -36.07
N PRO A 695 18.28 5.99 -34.93
CA PRO A 695 17.32 5.19 -34.18
C PRO A 695 16.08 4.87 -35.04
N ALA A 696 15.49 3.69 -34.82
CA ALA A 696 14.27 3.23 -35.50
C ALA A 696 13.13 4.28 -35.46
N ALA A 697 12.94 4.94 -34.31
CA ALA A 697 11.93 5.97 -34.15
C ALA A 697 12.14 7.19 -35.07
N ASP A 698 13.39 7.56 -35.36
CA ASP A 698 13.70 8.72 -36.19
C ASP A 698 13.59 8.39 -37.68
N VAL A 699 13.87 7.14 -38.09
CA VAL A 699 13.59 6.67 -39.46
C VAL A 699 12.09 6.79 -39.77
N ILE A 700 11.21 6.43 -38.83
CA ILE A 700 9.76 6.58 -38.99
C ILE A 700 9.37 8.06 -39.14
N LYS A 701 9.93 8.93 -38.29
CA LYS A 701 9.67 10.38 -38.37
C LYS A 701 10.11 10.95 -39.73
N LEU A 702 11.26 10.51 -40.24
CA LEU A 702 11.78 10.92 -41.54
C LEU A 702 10.84 10.50 -42.67
N VAL A 703 10.40 9.24 -42.68
CA VAL A 703 9.45 8.74 -43.68
C VAL A 703 8.14 9.54 -43.64
N LEU A 704 7.60 9.80 -42.44
CA LEU A 704 6.38 10.61 -42.30
C LEU A 704 6.58 12.07 -42.74
N ALA A 705 7.78 12.62 -42.59
CA ALA A 705 8.09 13.98 -42.97
C ALA A 705 8.14 14.16 -44.50
N VAL A 706 8.59 13.13 -45.22
CA VAL A 706 8.89 13.23 -46.66
C VAL A 706 7.82 12.58 -47.54
N ALA A 707 6.97 11.72 -46.97
CA ALA A 707 5.93 10.97 -47.71
C ALA A 707 4.97 11.84 -48.53
N GLY A 708 4.71 13.10 -48.15
CA GLY A 708 3.78 13.98 -48.87
C GLY A 708 4.41 14.86 -49.95
N ASP A 709 5.75 14.91 -50.05
CA ASP A 709 6.45 16.06 -50.63
C ASP A 709 7.38 15.75 -51.80
N GLY A 710 7.24 14.56 -52.40
CA GLY A 710 7.84 14.24 -53.71
C GLY A 710 9.37 14.15 -53.74
N CYS A 711 10.07 14.15 -52.59
CA CYS A 711 11.50 13.88 -52.52
C CYS A 711 11.74 12.35 -52.55
N SER A 712 11.46 11.73 -53.70
CA SER A 712 11.53 10.28 -53.94
C SER A 712 12.83 9.69 -53.43
N ASP A 713 13.97 10.32 -53.75
CA ASP A 713 15.28 9.71 -53.48
C ASP A 713 15.62 9.60 -51.99
N LEU A 714 15.12 10.52 -51.14
CA LEU A 714 15.32 10.43 -49.70
C LEU A 714 14.31 9.47 -49.07
N LEU A 715 13.08 9.47 -49.58
CA LEU A 715 12.03 8.56 -49.15
C LEU A 715 12.40 7.10 -49.48
N GLU A 716 12.90 6.84 -50.67
CA GLU A 716 13.40 5.53 -51.12
C GLU A 716 14.56 5.06 -50.25
N ALA A 717 15.59 5.89 -50.04
CA ALA A 717 16.71 5.52 -49.17
C ALA A 717 16.28 5.22 -47.72
N ALA A 718 15.34 6.00 -47.17
CA ALA A 718 14.79 5.76 -45.84
C ALA A 718 13.91 4.49 -45.81
N ALA A 719 13.17 4.22 -46.88
CA ALA A 719 12.34 3.03 -47.03
C ALA A 719 13.18 1.76 -47.17
N GLU A 720 14.28 1.80 -47.92
CA GLU A 720 15.24 0.69 -48.04
C GLU A 720 15.86 0.34 -46.68
N GLU A 721 16.35 1.35 -45.94
CA GLU A 721 16.90 1.13 -44.60
C GLU A 721 15.83 0.54 -43.64
N ALA A 722 14.59 1.01 -43.72
CA ALA A 722 13.52 0.54 -42.85
C ALA A 722 13.02 -0.87 -43.21
N ILE A 723 12.85 -1.18 -44.50
CA ILE A 723 12.26 -2.44 -44.98
C ILE A 723 13.32 -3.53 -45.12
N GLU A 724 14.47 -3.24 -45.75
CA GLU A 724 15.43 -4.29 -46.07
C GLU A 724 16.34 -4.65 -44.90
N ARG A 725 16.65 -3.68 -44.03
CA ARG A 725 17.61 -3.88 -42.93
C ARG A 725 16.96 -4.01 -41.56
N ARG A 726 15.73 -3.51 -41.36
CA ARG A 726 15.15 -3.33 -40.01
C ARG A 726 13.70 -3.76 -39.84
N ILE A 727 13.02 -4.30 -40.84
CA ILE A 727 11.57 -4.54 -40.80
C ILE A 727 11.11 -5.40 -39.62
N SER A 728 11.89 -6.41 -39.26
CA SER A 728 11.63 -7.31 -38.13
C SER A 728 11.96 -6.71 -36.76
N GLY A 729 12.74 -5.62 -36.71
CA GLY A 729 13.14 -4.93 -35.49
C GLY A 729 12.14 -3.88 -35.00
N PHE A 730 11.13 -3.54 -35.81
CA PHE A 730 10.12 -2.54 -35.42
C PHE A 730 9.00 -3.16 -34.58
N PRO A 731 8.62 -2.53 -33.46
CA PRO A 731 7.36 -2.86 -32.79
C PRO A 731 6.17 -2.71 -33.75
N PRO A 732 5.18 -3.63 -33.76
CA PRO A 732 4.15 -3.60 -34.80
C PRO A 732 3.32 -2.31 -34.87
N ALA A 733 3.09 -1.64 -33.73
CA ALA A 733 2.42 -0.35 -33.71
C ALA A 733 3.23 0.76 -34.41
N GLN A 734 4.56 0.71 -34.32
CA GLN A 734 5.46 1.62 -35.02
C GLN A 734 5.55 1.27 -36.51
N LEU A 735 5.60 -0.04 -36.85
CA LEU A 735 5.56 -0.52 -38.23
C LEU A 735 4.26 -0.11 -38.94
N LEU A 736 3.12 -0.08 -38.23
CA LEU A 736 1.85 0.40 -38.78
C LEU A 736 1.92 1.86 -39.20
N VAL A 737 2.52 2.72 -38.38
CA VAL A 737 2.72 4.14 -38.67
C VAL A 737 3.68 4.32 -39.84
N LEU A 738 4.77 3.54 -39.87
CA LEU A 738 5.72 3.52 -40.99
C LEU A 738 5.01 3.12 -42.30
N SER A 739 4.16 2.10 -42.24
CA SER A 739 3.39 1.59 -43.39
C SER A 739 2.48 2.68 -43.98
N GLN A 740 1.89 3.51 -43.13
CA GLN A 740 1.09 4.65 -43.60
C GLN A 740 1.91 5.64 -44.42
N GLY A 741 3.11 6.00 -43.97
CA GLY A 741 3.99 6.92 -44.68
C GLY A 741 4.51 6.34 -45.99
N LEU A 742 4.94 5.08 -45.98
CA LEU A 742 5.50 4.43 -47.17
C LEU A 742 4.46 4.20 -48.27
N VAL A 743 3.27 3.72 -47.92
CA VAL A 743 2.18 3.50 -48.90
C VAL A 743 1.72 4.84 -49.50
N ALA A 744 1.62 5.88 -48.67
CA ALA A 744 1.20 7.21 -49.13
C ALA A 744 2.26 7.87 -50.04
N GLY A 745 3.55 7.71 -49.74
CA GLY A 745 4.62 8.42 -50.44
C GLY A 745 5.23 7.71 -51.64
N LEU A 746 5.52 6.40 -51.54
CA LEU A 746 6.10 5.62 -52.65
C LEU A 746 5.02 5.16 -53.65
N GLY A 747 3.76 5.15 -53.21
CA GLY A 747 2.64 4.68 -54.01
C GLY A 747 2.51 3.15 -54.09
N ALA A 748 1.39 2.71 -54.66
CA ALA A 748 0.95 1.33 -54.59
C ALA A 748 1.74 0.31 -55.44
N LYS A 749 2.59 0.76 -56.36
CA LYS A 749 3.30 -0.11 -57.33
C LYS A 749 4.79 -0.28 -57.03
N HIS A 750 5.26 0.23 -55.89
CA HIS A 750 6.68 0.22 -55.56
C HIS A 750 7.10 -1.12 -54.94
N SER A 751 8.25 -1.66 -55.37
CA SER A 751 8.75 -2.99 -54.95
C SER A 751 8.92 -3.13 -53.43
N LEU A 752 9.36 -2.07 -52.75
CA LEU A 752 9.45 -2.01 -51.29
C LEU A 752 8.08 -2.12 -50.60
N VAL A 753 7.02 -1.57 -51.20
CA VAL A 753 5.67 -1.67 -50.65
C VAL A 753 5.14 -3.10 -50.80
N ASP A 754 5.49 -3.81 -51.88
CA ASP A 754 5.18 -5.23 -52.04
C ASP A 754 5.84 -6.09 -50.94
N LYS A 755 7.12 -5.85 -50.64
CA LYS A 755 7.83 -6.52 -49.53
C LYS A 755 7.18 -6.25 -48.17
N LEU A 756 6.72 -5.02 -47.93
CA LEU A 756 6.00 -4.64 -46.71
C LEU A 756 4.64 -5.37 -46.60
N VAL A 757 3.91 -5.47 -47.71
CA VAL A 757 2.63 -6.20 -47.80
C VAL A 757 2.82 -7.69 -47.55
N GLU A 758 3.89 -8.29 -48.08
CA GLU A 758 4.27 -9.68 -47.85
C GLU A 758 4.58 -9.93 -46.38
N PHE A 759 5.44 -9.10 -45.78
CA PHE A 759 5.79 -9.18 -44.36
C PHE A 759 4.56 -9.11 -43.44
N TRP A 760 3.63 -8.17 -43.70
CA TRP A 760 2.38 -8.09 -42.94
C TRP A 760 1.48 -9.32 -43.14
N SER A 761 1.43 -9.89 -44.35
CA SER A 761 0.66 -11.11 -44.62
C SER A 761 1.20 -12.29 -43.82
N GLU A 762 2.52 -12.48 -43.76
CA GLU A 762 3.16 -13.55 -43.00
C GLU A 762 2.99 -13.35 -41.50
N THR A 763 3.27 -12.15 -40.99
CA THR A 763 3.15 -11.81 -39.56
C THR A 763 1.73 -12.05 -39.04
N LEU A 764 0.70 -11.63 -39.80
CA LEU A 764 -0.70 -11.86 -39.42
C LEU A 764 -1.10 -13.34 -39.49
N LYS A 765 -0.54 -14.11 -40.43
CA LYS A 765 -0.76 -15.57 -40.51
C LYS A 765 -0.15 -16.29 -39.30
N GLU A 766 1.02 -15.87 -38.84
CA GLU A 766 1.64 -16.44 -37.62
C GLU A 766 0.82 -16.13 -36.36
N TRP A 767 0.41 -14.87 -36.20
CA TRP A 767 -0.39 -14.45 -35.04
C TRP A 767 -1.75 -15.14 -34.97
N THR A 768 -2.33 -15.51 -36.12
CA THR A 768 -3.59 -16.26 -36.18
C THR A 768 -3.41 -17.75 -35.89
N LYS A 769 -2.30 -18.37 -36.31
CA LYS A 769 -1.99 -19.79 -36.00
C LYS A 769 -1.79 -20.03 -34.49
N GLY A 770 -1.11 -19.11 -33.80
CA GLY A 770 -0.89 -19.21 -32.34
C GLY A 770 -2.15 -19.04 -31.48
N ALA A 771 -3.29 -18.63 -32.05
CA ALA A 771 -4.54 -18.46 -31.33
C ALA A 771 -5.40 -19.74 -31.25
N GLY A 772 -4.96 -20.85 -31.87
CA GLY A 772 -5.76 -22.08 -32.04
C GLY A 772 -5.12 -23.40 -31.56
N GLY A 773 -3.93 -23.39 -30.95
CA GLY A 773 -3.28 -24.60 -30.45
C GLY A 773 -3.53 -24.79 -28.95
N GLY A 774 -4.18 -25.89 -28.56
CA GLY A 774 -4.21 -26.35 -27.17
C GLY A 774 -2.85 -26.94 -26.79
N TRP A 775 -2.28 -26.46 -25.69
CA TRP A 775 -1.05 -26.99 -25.11
C TRP A 775 -1.26 -27.11 -23.59
N ASP A 776 -1.34 -28.35 -23.13
CA ASP A 776 -1.25 -28.74 -21.71
C ASP A 776 0.20 -28.51 -21.25
N SER A 777 0.42 -27.56 -20.34
CA SER A 777 1.55 -27.60 -19.41
C SER A 777 1.26 -26.76 -18.16
N ASP A 778 1.45 -27.37 -16.99
CA ASP A 778 1.08 -26.91 -15.65
C ASP A 778 2.02 -25.81 -15.07
N ASP A 779 2.08 -24.65 -15.72
CA ASP A 779 2.75 -23.46 -15.14
C ASP A 779 1.91 -22.18 -15.39
N GLU A 780 0.95 -21.89 -14.50
CA GLU A 780 -0.01 -20.78 -14.67
C GLU A 780 0.60 -19.37 -14.56
N ASP A 781 1.68 -19.17 -13.81
CA ASP A 781 2.24 -17.83 -13.58
C ASP A 781 3.23 -17.38 -14.68
N VAL A 782 4.07 -18.30 -15.17
CA VAL A 782 4.96 -18.03 -16.32
C VAL A 782 4.15 -17.84 -17.60
N THR A 783 3.06 -18.60 -17.77
CA THR A 783 2.16 -18.45 -18.93
C THR A 783 1.35 -17.15 -18.90
N LYS A 784 1.04 -16.60 -17.72
CA LYS A 784 0.33 -15.32 -17.61
C LYS A 784 1.21 -14.13 -17.97
N GLN A 785 2.44 -14.07 -17.44
CA GLN A 785 3.41 -13.03 -17.82
C GLN A 785 3.78 -13.11 -19.31
N ARG A 786 4.00 -14.33 -19.83
CA ARG A 786 4.27 -14.56 -21.26
C ARG A 786 3.10 -14.13 -22.16
N ARG A 787 1.85 -14.44 -21.77
CA ARG A 787 0.63 -13.97 -22.45
C ARG A 787 0.45 -12.46 -22.36
N GLU A 788 0.88 -11.81 -21.28
CA GLU A 788 0.84 -10.35 -21.13
C GLU A 788 1.92 -9.65 -21.97
N THR A 789 3.12 -10.21 -22.05
CA THR A 789 4.18 -9.74 -22.96
C THR A 789 3.82 -9.95 -24.43
N GLU A 790 3.19 -11.08 -24.78
CA GLU A 790 2.69 -11.34 -26.14
C GLU A 790 1.47 -10.50 -26.52
N LYS A 791 0.63 -10.10 -25.54
CA LYS A 791 -0.46 -9.14 -25.77
C LYS A 791 0.06 -7.73 -26.03
N LYS A 792 1.16 -7.33 -25.37
CA LYS A 792 1.80 -6.02 -25.59
C LYS A 792 2.57 -5.95 -26.91
N SER A 793 3.01 -7.09 -27.46
CA SER A 793 3.81 -7.13 -28.70
C SER A 793 2.97 -7.24 -29.99
N ARG A 794 1.65 -7.39 -29.92
CA ARG A 794 0.76 -7.51 -31.11
C ARG A 794 -0.07 -6.25 -31.34
N LEU A 795 -0.53 -6.04 -32.58
CA LEU A 795 -1.52 -5.01 -32.88
C LEU A 795 -2.86 -5.29 -32.19
N SER A 796 -3.53 -4.23 -31.73
CA SER A 796 -4.91 -4.31 -31.27
C SER A 796 -5.85 -4.58 -32.45
N ALA A 797 -7.05 -5.11 -32.16
CA ALA A 797 -8.03 -5.37 -33.22
C ALA A 797 -8.37 -4.09 -34.00
N ASP A 798 -8.49 -2.94 -33.35
CA ASP A 798 -8.74 -1.64 -34.00
C ASP A 798 -7.55 -1.18 -34.87
N GLN A 799 -6.31 -1.42 -34.43
CA GLN A 799 -5.11 -1.13 -35.23
C GLN A 799 -5.01 -2.01 -36.48
N VAL A 800 -5.47 -3.27 -36.43
CA VAL A 800 -5.55 -4.13 -37.61
C VAL A 800 -6.60 -3.62 -38.61
N VAL A 801 -7.68 -2.99 -38.13
CA VAL A 801 -8.63 -2.28 -39.02
C VAL A 801 -7.99 -1.05 -39.65
N GLN A 802 -7.17 -0.32 -38.89
CA GLN A 802 -6.38 0.79 -39.44
C GLN A 802 -5.38 0.32 -40.49
N LEU A 803 -4.73 -0.83 -40.29
CA LEU A 803 -3.85 -1.45 -41.29
C LEU A 803 -4.60 -1.73 -42.59
N ALA A 804 -5.80 -2.33 -42.50
CA ALA A 804 -6.65 -2.59 -43.65
C ALA A 804 -6.97 -1.31 -44.45
N LYS A 805 -7.22 -0.20 -43.75
CA LYS A 805 -7.46 1.10 -44.36
C LYS A 805 -6.21 1.65 -45.07
N ILE A 806 -5.03 1.54 -44.43
CA ILE A 806 -3.76 2.02 -44.99
C ILE A 806 -3.40 1.23 -46.25
N THR A 807 -3.53 -0.09 -46.21
CA THR A 807 -3.14 -0.97 -47.31
C THR A 807 -4.24 -1.13 -48.36
N ALA A 808 -5.34 -0.38 -48.30
CA ALA A 808 -6.47 -0.55 -49.22
C ALA A 808 -6.09 -0.34 -50.69
N ALA A 809 -5.19 0.61 -50.96
CA ALA A 809 -4.69 0.88 -52.31
C ALA A 809 -3.72 -0.20 -52.83
N VAL A 810 -3.16 -1.03 -51.95
CA VAL A 810 -2.14 -2.05 -52.25
C VAL A 810 -2.58 -3.44 -51.79
N ALA A 811 -3.90 -3.62 -51.64
CA ALA A 811 -4.45 -4.80 -51.00
C ALA A 811 -4.26 -6.03 -51.90
N SER A 812 -3.40 -6.95 -51.47
CA SER A 812 -3.26 -8.27 -52.09
C SER A 812 -4.22 -9.28 -51.45
N LYS A 813 -4.69 -10.27 -52.22
CA LYS A 813 -5.56 -11.33 -51.72
C LYS A 813 -5.00 -12.03 -50.45
N PRO A 814 -3.70 -12.38 -50.38
CA PRO A 814 -3.10 -12.96 -49.17
C PRO A 814 -3.12 -12.03 -47.94
N LEU A 815 -2.91 -10.73 -48.13
CA LEU A 815 -2.95 -9.76 -47.03
C LEU A 815 -4.39 -9.54 -46.54
N THR A 816 -5.33 -9.35 -47.47
CA THR A 816 -6.75 -9.16 -47.15
C THR A 816 -7.34 -10.37 -46.43
N ASP A 817 -6.99 -11.59 -46.85
CA ASP A 817 -7.41 -12.83 -46.19
C ASP A 817 -6.79 -12.97 -44.78
N ALA A 818 -5.52 -12.58 -44.59
CA ALA A 818 -4.86 -12.61 -43.29
C ALA A 818 -5.46 -11.60 -42.30
N ILE A 819 -5.70 -10.35 -42.74
CA ILE A 819 -6.37 -9.30 -41.95
C ILE A 819 -7.78 -9.76 -41.57
N GLY A 820 -8.56 -10.24 -42.54
CA GLY A 820 -9.92 -10.72 -42.32
C GLY A 820 -9.98 -11.90 -41.34
N ALA A 821 -9.05 -12.86 -41.45
CA ALA A 821 -8.96 -14.00 -40.53
C ALA A 821 -8.62 -13.57 -39.10
N HIS A 822 -7.68 -12.63 -38.93
CA HIS A 822 -7.26 -12.12 -37.62
C HIS A 822 -8.39 -11.32 -36.94
N LEU A 823 -9.13 -10.50 -37.70
CA LEU A 823 -10.30 -9.77 -37.17
C LEU A 823 -11.44 -10.70 -36.75
N VAL A 824 -11.69 -11.80 -37.49
CA VAL A 824 -12.69 -12.81 -37.08
C VAL A 824 -12.32 -13.44 -35.74
N ALA A 825 -11.04 -13.74 -35.50
CA ALA A 825 -10.58 -14.35 -34.25
C ALA A 825 -10.71 -13.41 -33.04
N ARG A 826 -10.53 -12.10 -33.23
CA ARG A 826 -10.46 -11.10 -32.15
C ARG A 826 -11.60 -10.08 -32.15
N VAL A 827 -12.73 -10.40 -32.76
CA VAL A 827 -13.88 -9.49 -32.94
C VAL A 827 -14.44 -8.93 -31.61
N LYS A 828 -14.24 -9.66 -30.49
CA LYS A 828 -14.69 -9.25 -29.15
C LYS A 828 -13.89 -8.07 -28.58
N GLU A 829 -12.69 -7.83 -29.08
CA GLU A 829 -11.79 -6.77 -28.61
C GLU A 829 -12.01 -5.44 -29.34
N LEU A 830 -12.74 -5.44 -30.46
CA LEU A 830 -13.04 -4.24 -31.23
C LEU A 830 -13.87 -3.23 -30.42
N THR A 831 -13.51 -1.96 -30.52
CA THR A 831 -14.33 -0.87 -29.98
C THR A 831 -15.57 -0.63 -30.85
N GLU A 832 -16.47 0.24 -30.37
CA GLU A 832 -17.65 0.64 -31.14
C GLU A 832 -17.26 1.40 -32.43
N ALA A 833 -16.19 2.20 -32.39
CA ALA A 833 -15.62 2.85 -33.55
C ALA A 833 -14.94 1.84 -34.50
N GLY A 834 -14.16 0.90 -33.95
CA GLY A 834 -13.52 -0.16 -34.74
C GLY A 834 -14.51 -1.03 -35.51
N ARG A 835 -15.63 -1.41 -34.89
CA ARG A 835 -16.70 -2.19 -35.58
C ARG A 835 -17.32 -1.43 -36.75
N LYS A 836 -17.64 -0.14 -36.57
CA LYS A 836 -18.14 0.71 -37.66
C LYS A 836 -17.11 0.84 -38.79
N ALA A 837 -15.83 0.94 -38.44
CA ALA A 837 -14.75 0.99 -39.42
C ALA A 837 -14.61 -0.33 -40.20
N VAL A 838 -14.82 -1.50 -39.56
CA VAL A 838 -14.88 -2.79 -40.26
C VAL A 838 -16.04 -2.83 -41.25
N ASP A 839 -17.25 -2.42 -40.84
CA ASP A 839 -18.40 -2.40 -41.74
C ASP A 839 -18.16 -1.50 -42.97
N ALA A 840 -17.57 -0.32 -42.76
CA ALA A 840 -17.17 0.58 -43.84
C ALA A 840 -16.10 -0.03 -44.77
N GLN A 841 -15.12 -0.73 -44.21
CA GLN A 841 -14.07 -1.41 -44.99
C GLN A 841 -14.60 -2.61 -45.80
N ILE A 842 -15.68 -3.26 -45.37
CA ILE A 842 -16.30 -4.36 -46.13
C ILE A 842 -17.23 -3.82 -47.23
N ALA A 843 -17.79 -2.62 -47.05
CA ALA A 843 -18.60 -1.96 -48.07
C ALA A 843 -17.73 -1.47 -49.24
N ASP A 844 -16.76 -0.59 -48.95
CA ASP A 844 -16.02 0.17 -49.97
C ASP A 844 -14.49 0.17 -49.74
N GLY A 845 -13.96 -0.75 -48.93
CA GLY A 845 -12.54 -0.79 -48.56
C GLY A 845 -11.84 -2.11 -48.88
N ALA A 846 -10.64 -2.28 -48.31
CA ALA A 846 -9.76 -3.42 -48.58
C ALA A 846 -10.43 -4.78 -48.28
N LEU A 847 -11.33 -4.81 -47.30
CA LEU A 847 -11.99 -6.02 -46.84
C LEU A 847 -13.19 -6.43 -47.71
N ALA A 848 -13.57 -5.64 -48.72
CA ALA A 848 -14.60 -6.02 -49.68
C ALA A 848 -14.22 -7.30 -50.47
N ALA A 849 -12.92 -7.48 -50.72
CA ALA A 849 -12.34 -8.63 -51.40
C ALA A 849 -12.05 -9.85 -50.49
N TYR A 850 -12.37 -9.75 -49.19
CA TYR A 850 -12.12 -10.83 -48.24
C TYR A 850 -13.02 -12.04 -48.52
N SER A 851 -12.40 -13.23 -48.66
CA SER A 851 -13.07 -14.48 -49.03
C SER A 851 -14.19 -14.90 -48.06
N ARG A 852 -14.08 -14.53 -46.77
CA ARG A 852 -15.07 -14.87 -45.72
C ARG A 852 -15.76 -13.63 -45.13
N LYS A 853 -16.02 -12.60 -45.96
CA LYS A 853 -16.64 -11.34 -45.52
C LYS A 853 -17.97 -11.51 -44.77
N ASP A 854 -18.82 -12.45 -45.17
CA ASP A 854 -20.11 -12.70 -44.51
C ASP A 854 -19.97 -13.34 -43.12
N ARG A 855 -18.87 -14.05 -42.88
CA ARG A 855 -18.53 -14.58 -41.55
C ARG A 855 -18.06 -13.45 -40.63
N LEU A 856 -17.26 -12.52 -41.15
CA LEU A 856 -16.81 -11.34 -40.40
C LEU A 856 -17.97 -10.41 -40.05
N LYS A 857 -18.86 -10.08 -41.01
CA LYS A 857 -20.07 -9.29 -40.78
C LYS A 857 -20.94 -9.87 -39.66
N ARG A 858 -21.19 -11.19 -39.69
CA ARG A 858 -21.96 -11.88 -38.64
C ARG A 858 -21.28 -11.83 -37.27
N ALA A 859 -19.96 -12.00 -37.22
CA ALA A 859 -19.20 -11.95 -35.97
C ALA A 859 -19.21 -10.55 -35.32
N VAL A 860 -19.08 -9.49 -36.14
CA VAL A 860 -19.15 -8.09 -35.69
C VAL A 860 -20.53 -7.74 -35.14
N ALA A 861 -21.60 -8.14 -35.83
CA ALA A 861 -22.98 -7.93 -35.39
C ALA A 861 -23.28 -8.65 -34.06
N ALA A 862 -22.82 -9.89 -33.90
CA ALA A 862 -22.99 -10.66 -32.67
C ALA A 862 -22.28 -10.04 -31.46
N ALA A 863 -21.05 -9.53 -31.66
CA ALA A 863 -20.31 -8.85 -30.59
C ALA A 863 -21.00 -7.55 -30.14
N GLY A 864 -21.51 -6.75 -31.08
CA GLY A 864 -22.25 -5.52 -30.77
C GLY A 864 -23.52 -5.76 -29.93
N ALA A 865 -24.28 -6.81 -30.24
CA ALA A 865 -25.48 -7.19 -29.49
C ALA A 865 -25.19 -7.64 -28.04
N SER A 866 -24.02 -8.25 -27.80
CA SER A 866 -23.61 -8.68 -26.45
C SER A 866 -23.25 -7.52 -25.52
N GLN A 867 -22.56 -6.49 -26.04
CA GLN A 867 -22.17 -5.29 -25.28
C GLN A 867 -23.35 -4.36 -24.98
N SER A 868 -24.34 -4.27 -25.87
CA SER A 868 -25.57 -3.49 -25.61
C SER A 868 -26.43 -4.14 -24.51
N ARG A 869 -26.48 -5.48 -24.47
CA ARG A 869 -27.12 -6.25 -23.37
C ARG A 869 -26.39 -6.11 -22.03
N SER A 870 -25.07 -5.98 -22.00
CA SER A 870 -24.32 -5.74 -20.75
C SER A 870 -24.50 -4.31 -20.23
N ARG A 871 -24.43 -3.29 -21.11
CA ARG A 871 -24.67 -1.87 -20.78
C ARG A 871 -26.10 -1.62 -20.27
N SER A 872 -27.10 -2.28 -20.84
CA SER A 872 -28.49 -2.19 -20.37
C SER A 872 -28.70 -2.84 -18.99
N ARG A 873 -28.03 -3.96 -18.70
CA ARG A 873 -28.00 -4.58 -17.36
C ARG A 873 -27.30 -3.70 -16.31
N SER A 874 -26.18 -3.05 -16.66
CA SER A 874 -25.48 -2.14 -15.72
C SER A 874 -26.30 -0.86 -15.44
N ARG A 875 -26.93 -0.27 -16.46
CA ARG A 875 -27.87 0.87 -16.30
C ARG A 875 -29.12 0.51 -15.49
N ARG A 876 -29.63 -0.72 -15.58
CA ARG A 876 -30.70 -1.21 -14.70
C ARG A 876 -30.25 -1.34 -13.24
N ARG A 877 -29.02 -1.84 -12.99
CA ARG A 877 -28.44 -1.92 -11.64
C ARG A 877 -28.18 -0.55 -11.02
N SER A 878 -27.67 0.42 -11.78
CA SER A 878 -27.45 1.78 -11.26
C SER A 878 -28.75 2.53 -10.94
N ARG A 879 -29.80 2.38 -11.78
CA ARG A 879 -31.14 2.91 -11.51
C ARG A 879 -31.83 2.24 -10.31
N SER A 880 -31.56 0.95 -10.08
CA SER A 880 -32.03 0.23 -8.88
C SER A 880 -31.39 0.80 -7.61
N ASN A 881 -30.06 0.97 -7.62
CA ASN A 881 -29.33 1.53 -6.48
C ASN A 881 -29.69 2.99 -6.19
N SER A 882 -29.95 3.81 -7.21
CA SER A 882 -30.39 5.21 -7.01
C SER A 882 -31.81 5.29 -6.43
N ARG A 883 -32.72 4.39 -6.83
CA ARG A 883 -34.06 4.27 -6.23
C ARG A 883 -34.00 3.78 -4.78
N ARG A 884 -33.09 2.85 -4.45
CA ARG A 884 -32.85 2.40 -3.07
C ARG A 884 -32.33 3.52 -2.17
N ARG A 885 -31.39 4.34 -2.66
CA ARG A 885 -30.88 5.54 -1.95
C ARG A 885 -31.92 6.65 -1.78
N ARG A 886 -32.85 6.82 -2.73
CA ARG A 886 -33.98 7.76 -2.57
C ARG A 886 -34.99 7.29 -1.53
N ARG A 887 -35.28 5.98 -1.46
CA ARG A 887 -36.18 5.39 -0.45
C ARG A 887 -35.59 5.39 0.97
N SER A 888 -34.26 5.31 1.12
CA SER A 888 -33.63 5.45 2.45
C SER A 888 -33.68 6.91 2.95
N ARG A 889 -33.48 7.90 2.06
CA ARG A 889 -33.60 9.33 2.39
C ARG A 889 -35.03 9.79 2.69
N SER A 890 -36.05 9.17 2.10
CA SER A 890 -37.46 9.47 2.43
C SER A 890 -37.87 8.89 3.79
N ARG A 891 -37.30 7.73 4.19
CA ARG A 891 -37.54 7.12 5.50
C ARG A 891 -36.83 7.85 6.64
N SER A 892 -35.67 8.45 6.41
CA SER A 892 -34.99 9.27 7.43
C SER A 892 -35.74 10.58 7.69
N ARG A 893 -36.24 11.25 6.65
CA ARG A 893 -37.05 12.48 6.79
C ARG A 893 -38.42 12.28 7.46
N GLY A 894 -38.98 11.08 7.39
CA GLY A 894 -40.23 10.75 8.09
C GLY A 894 -40.05 10.63 9.60
N ARG A 895 -38.91 10.10 10.08
CA ARG A 895 -38.66 9.91 11.51
C ARG A 895 -38.33 11.21 12.26
N ASP A 896 -37.85 12.24 11.58
CA ASP A 896 -37.56 13.55 12.19
C ASP A 896 -38.80 14.46 12.34
N ARG A 897 -39.91 14.14 11.67
CA ARG A 897 -41.18 14.89 11.84
C ARG A 897 -42.03 14.38 13.01
N ASP A 898 -41.86 13.13 13.43
CA ASP A 898 -42.58 12.56 14.58
C ASP A 898 -41.86 12.84 15.93
N ARG A 899 -40.79 13.64 15.92
CA ARG A 899 -40.01 14.03 17.12
C ARG A 899 -39.91 15.55 17.34
N ARG A 900 -40.77 16.35 16.70
CA ARG A 900 -40.90 17.78 16.98
C ARG A 900 -42.29 18.11 17.47
#